data_AF-A0A1B1K1V6-F1
#
_entry.id   AF-A0A1B1K1V6-F1
#
_cell.length_a   1.000
_cell.length_b   1.000
_cell.length_c   1.000
_cell.angle_alpha   90.00
_cell.angle_beta   90.00
_cell.angle_gamma   90.00
#
_symmetry.space_group_name_H-M   'P 1'
#
loop_
_entity.id
_entity.type
_entity.pdbx_description
1 polymer ?
#
loop_
_entity_poly.entity_id
_entity_poly.type
_entity_poly.pdbx_seq_one_letter_code
_entity_poly.pdbx_strand_id
1 'polypeptide(L)'
;MSYTGVIPSTTDTPRPRQDEAAVSSAVLASGGTTPRLRFVDTADALPEPAAVMVWPQGTPLLAELVALFADLGLRVASHEQLPAGEPGSPLVHRFDFSTGDFAWDAETPGLLSDAFEAAATGHLEVDGFTRLVAAANLTWTDAVLVRAACRYLRQVGLGLSEPNIVAILLRHSDFVRGFRDLFTARFDPAVTGPDRDSAVADAERVLLDAIDRTATLDEDRLLRGLLSFTSAVLRTNWFQHDRTISAAPAAFKIDPSLLSLSAAVTPYREIFVHSPIVEGSHVRSGPVSRGGLRWSDRKDDFRTEVLGLMKTQHVKNSLIVPMGAKGAFVVRTETTPDAVRAAYTSFIDGLLDVTDDIVDGEVVHPRDTVIYDDADPYLVVAADKGTARFSDLANSIATRRGFWLGDAFASGGSAGYDHKAMGITARGGWVSVRRHFAEMGKNVDTDAFTVVGIGDMSGDVFGNGMLLSRAIRLVGAFDHRHIFLDPEPDSEASYRERERLASVPGSSWDDYDRSLVSAGGGVWPRTAKKIPLSPQVRERLGVTATELPPHEVVKALLTADVDLLWNGGIGTYVKASAEGHADAADPANDAVRVEASDVRAAVIGEGGNLGLTQRARIEYALNGGRINADFIDNATGVATSDREVNLKVALDAAVAAGELPAEERNTLLARVQDEIGESVLADAASQTLAISLAEVHAPFLLGRHERLIENLERDAGISRAAEVLPSAAELSARHRAGQGLVRPEIAVLLAQSKNLVVTELLASPVLDDAVFDGVLADYFPASIRERVPQQISGHRLAREIVAVIVAGDMIDRVGPGLIHRLEERLGVGTPEITVAYAVVRQVFDIDRLWNEVLTLPGASHRTRLNLHFGIQDLIERTTSWLLRHRSAGTDAQQLIERFAKPVQELAAALPRLTGAPAQDLGTLRILAQGFALETTAQSLDLPITQVAETYREFGRVVGLDWLSERFSVGETGTAYWEAMAGAVLVDNLQEHWHGLIGLVLRDASPATSAADAVADWLTEHTTAADRLAQMLGELRSHDRVDNSSICVIDAELSLALTRC
;
A
#
# COMPACT_ATOMS: atom_id res chain seq x y z
N MET A 1 59.37 -63.33 -47.61
CA MET A 1 58.02 -63.76 -47.21
C MET A 1 57.06 -62.65 -47.57
N SER A 2 56.27 -62.93 -48.61
CA SER A 2 55.33 -62.09 -49.33
C SER A 2 54.04 -61.95 -48.50
N TYR A 3 53.43 -60.78 -48.36
CA TYR A 3 52.49 -60.26 -49.36
C TYR A 3 52.52 -58.72 -49.41
N THR A 4 52.80 -58.22 -50.61
CA THR A 4 52.64 -56.85 -51.06
C THR A 4 51.16 -56.50 -51.26
N GLY A 5 50.69 -55.46 -50.59
CA GLY A 5 49.41 -54.81 -50.87
C GLY A 5 49.66 -53.32 -51.12
N VAL A 6 49.48 -52.90 -52.37
CA VAL A 6 49.67 -51.54 -52.87
C VAL A 6 48.63 -50.60 -52.26
N ILE A 7 49.09 -49.48 -51.69
CA ILE A 7 48.24 -48.33 -51.32
C ILE A 7 47.98 -47.53 -52.61
N PRO A 8 46.73 -47.32 -53.06
CA PRO A 8 46.46 -46.29 -54.04
C PRO A 8 46.46 -44.93 -53.33
N SER A 9 47.33 -44.03 -53.75
CA SER A 9 47.19 -42.61 -53.45
C SER A 9 46.03 -42.06 -54.27
N THR A 10 44.88 -41.88 -53.65
CA THR A 10 43.84 -40.98 -54.15
C THR A 10 43.86 -39.73 -53.28
N THR A 11 44.73 -38.78 -53.63
CA THR A 11 44.46 -37.37 -53.37
C THR A 11 43.36 -36.95 -54.33
N ASP A 12 42.13 -37.32 -54.00
CA ASP A 12 40.93 -36.71 -54.56
C ASP A 12 40.49 -35.70 -53.51
N THR A 13 41.01 -34.46 -53.61
CA THR A 13 40.31 -33.32 -53.01
C THR A 13 38.91 -33.30 -53.63
N PRO A 14 37.83 -33.41 -52.85
CA PRO A 14 36.50 -33.25 -53.41
C PRO A 14 36.46 -31.86 -54.05
N ARG A 15 36.20 -31.80 -55.36
CA ARG A 15 35.74 -30.52 -55.93
C ARG A 15 34.42 -30.23 -55.23
N PRO A 16 34.24 -29.06 -54.60
CA PRO A 16 32.93 -28.68 -54.07
C PRO A 16 31.92 -28.82 -55.22
N ARG A 17 30.74 -29.41 -54.95
CA ARG A 17 29.66 -29.45 -55.95
C ARG A 17 29.40 -27.99 -56.38
N GLN A 18 29.02 -27.75 -57.64
CA GLN A 18 28.90 -26.39 -58.19
C GLN A 18 28.07 -25.45 -57.31
N ASP A 19 27.05 -25.97 -56.64
CA ASP A 19 26.18 -25.22 -55.72
C ASP A 19 26.88 -24.83 -54.41
N GLU A 20 27.80 -25.66 -53.90
CA GLU A 20 28.55 -25.41 -52.66
C GLU A 20 29.61 -24.32 -52.83
N ALA A 21 30.27 -24.31 -53.99
CA ALA A 21 31.22 -23.26 -54.35
C ALA A 21 30.51 -21.92 -54.54
N ALA A 22 29.30 -21.93 -55.11
CA ALA A 22 28.46 -20.74 -55.27
C ALA A 22 27.95 -20.21 -53.94
N VAL A 23 27.45 -21.08 -53.04
CA VAL A 23 27.00 -20.70 -51.68
C VAL A 23 28.18 -20.20 -50.84
N SER A 24 29.31 -20.91 -50.84
CA SER A 24 30.53 -20.45 -50.14
C SER A 24 31.00 -19.10 -50.66
N SER A 25 30.98 -18.89 -51.98
CA SER A 25 31.30 -17.61 -52.59
C SER A 25 30.28 -16.53 -52.23
N ALA A 26 28.99 -16.84 -52.13
CA ALA A 26 27.94 -15.89 -51.73
C ALA A 26 28.05 -15.49 -50.25
N VAL A 27 28.33 -16.45 -49.36
CA VAL A 27 28.56 -16.18 -47.92
C VAL A 27 29.84 -15.36 -47.71
N LEU A 28 30.90 -15.62 -48.50
CA LEU A 28 32.14 -14.85 -48.44
C LEU A 28 32.06 -13.48 -49.13
N ALA A 29 31.38 -13.36 -50.27
CA ALA A 29 31.25 -12.13 -51.06
C ALA A 29 30.32 -11.10 -50.41
N SER A 30 29.42 -11.55 -49.53
CA SER A 30 28.50 -10.67 -48.81
C SER A 30 29.15 -9.88 -47.67
N GLY A 31 30.48 -9.97 -47.49
CA GLY A 31 31.33 -9.06 -46.71
C GLY A 31 30.72 -8.53 -45.41
N GLY A 32 30.94 -9.22 -44.30
CA GLY A 32 30.40 -8.81 -43.00
C GLY A 32 31.27 -9.20 -41.81
N THR A 33 31.07 -8.51 -40.70
CA THR A 33 31.76 -8.75 -39.42
C THR A 33 31.01 -9.73 -38.51
N THR A 34 29.85 -10.24 -38.92
CA THR A 34 29.00 -11.16 -38.14
C THR A 34 29.05 -12.59 -38.67
N PRO A 35 28.89 -13.61 -37.80
CA PRO A 35 28.74 -15.00 -38.23
C PRO A 35 27.50 -15.21 -39.10
N ARG A 36 27.60 -16.12 -40.07
CA ARG A 36 26.51 -16.42 -41.02
C ARG A 36 26.37 -17.91 -41.26
N LEU A 37 25.13 -18.36 -41.40
CA LEU A 37 24.76 -19.73 -41.77
C LEU A 37 23.85 -19.66 -42.99
N ARG A 38 24.16 -20.38 -44.07
CA ARG A 38 23.29 -20.50 -45.25
C ARG A 38 23.14 -21.95 -45.62
N PHE A 39 21.89 -22.39 -45.75
CA PHE A 39 21.60 -23.73 -46.24
C PHE A 39 21.89 -23.83 -47.74
N VAL A 40 22.37 -25.00 -48.16
CA VAL A 40 22.66 -25.30 -49.56
C VAL A 40 21.34 -25.73 -50.21
N ASP A 41 20.97 -25.06 -51.30
CA ASP A 41 19.74 -25.36 -52.03
C ASP A 41 19.90 -26.69 -52.78
N THR A 42 19.28 -27.75 -52.28
CA THR A 42 19.36 -29.06 -52.93
C THR A 42 18.17 -29.20 -53.88
N ALA A 43 18.35 -28.72 -55.12
CA ALA A 43 17.35 -28.85 -56.18
C ALA A 43 16.97 -30.32 -56.50
N ASP A 44 17.74 -31.28 -56.01
CA ASP A 44 17.41 -32.71 -55.97
C ASP A 44 17.42 -33.19 -54.51
N ALA A 45 16.34 -33.85 -54.09
CA ALA A 45 16.12 -34.39 -52.75
C ALA A 45 17.33 -35.15 -52.18
N LEU A 46 18.22 -34.45 -51.47
CA LEU A 46 19.05 -35.08 -50.45
C LEU A 46 18.13 -35.35 -49.25
N PRO A 47 18.21 -36.55 -48.64
CA PRO A 47 17.37 -36.88 -47.48
C PRO A 47 17.72 -36.06 -46.22
N GLU A 48 18.80 -35.28 -46.25
CA GLU A 48 19.39 -34.58 -45.10
C GLU A 48 19.86 -33.16 -45.51
N PRO A 49 19.42 -32.09 -44.84
CA PRO A 49 19.79 -30.71 -45.16
C PRO A 49 21.25 -30.41 -44.82
N ALA A 50 21.89 -29.59 -45.66
CA ALA A 50 23.27 -29.16 -45.47
C ALA A 50 23.35 -27.63 -45.40
N ALA A 51 24.27 -27.10 -44.60
CA ALA A 51 24.54 -25.67 -44.52
C ALA A 51 26.03 -25.34 -44.51
N VAL A 52 26.35 -24.17 -45.05
CA VAL A 52 27.66 -23.54 -45.02
C VAL A 52 27.64 -22.41 -44.01
N MET A 53 28.62 -22.42 -43.11
CA MET A 53 28.79 -21.46 -42.04
C MET A 53 30.13 -20.72 -42.19
N VAL A 54 30.13 -19.42 -41.96
CA VAL A 54 31.35 -18.59 -41.92
C VAL A 54 31.39 -17.81 -40.63
N TRP A 55 32.57 -17.84 -39.99
CA TRP A 55 32.85 -17.06 -38.77
C TRP A 55 33.99 -16.06 -39.04
N PRO A 56 33.72 -14.73 -39.02
CA PRO A 56 34.72 -13.73 -39.42
C PRO A 56 35.97 -13.67 -38.55
N GLN A 57 35.86 -13.95 -37.25
CA GLN A 57 37.00 -13.91 -36.30
C GLN A 57 36.89 -15.03 -35.24
N GLY A 58 37.80 -16.00 -35.28
CA GLY A 58 37.89 -17.11 -34.31
C GLY A 58 36.69 -18.05 -34.38
N THR A 59 36.86 -19.27 -34.90
CA THR A 59 35.76 -20.24 -34.92
C THR A 59 35.47 -20.76 -33.49
N PRO A 60 34.21 -20.76 -33.03
CA PRO A 60 33.82 -21.43 -31.78
C PRO A 60 34.23 -22.91 -31.78
N LEU A 61 34.28 -23.52 -30.59
CA LEU A 61 34.59 -24.95 -30.53
C LEU A 61 33.49 -25.75 -31.23
N LEU A 62 33.86 -26.82 -31.93
CA LEU A 62 32.88 -27.69 -32.61
C LEU A 62 31.80 -28.18 -31.64
N ALA A 63 32.16 -28.46 -30.39
CA ALA A 63 31.20 -28.87 -29.36
C ALA A 63 30.15 -27.79 -29.05
N GLU A 64 30.54 -26.50 -29.07
CA GLU A 64 29.62 -25.36 -28.86
C GLU A 64 28.67 -25.20 -30.05
N LEU A 65 29.19 -25.38 -31.27
CA LEU A 65 28.37 -25.33 -32.50
C LEU A 65 27.37 -26.49 -32.56
N VAL A 66 27.79 -27.70 -32.19
CA VAL A 66 26.90 -28.87 -32.10
C VAL A 66 25.79 -28.64 -31.08
N ALA A 67 26.10 -28.05 -29.92
CA ALA A 67 25.10 -27.71 -28.90
C ALA A 67 24.11 -26.65 -29.41
N LEU A 68 24.62 -25.58 -30.03
CA LEU A 68 23.80 -24.54 -30.67
C LEU A 68 22.83 -25.12 -31.71
N PHE A 69 23.33 -25.99 -32.59
CA PHE A 69 22.49 -26.64 -33.59
C PHE A 69 21.45 -27.57 -32.96
N ALA A 70 21.80 -28.30 -31.88
CA ALA A 70 20.84 -29.13 -31.15
C ALA A 70 19.69 -28.31 -30.55
N ASP A 71 19.95 -27.08 -30.11
CA ASP A 71 18.94 -26.16 -29.58
C ASP A 71 18.14 -25.44 -30.68
N LEU A 72 18.67 -25.39 -31.91
CA LEU A 72 17.91 -25.10 -33.12
C LEU A 72 17.09 -26.30 -33.62
N GLY A 73 17.18 -27.46 -32.96
CA GLY A 73 16.49 -28.70 -33.32
C GLY A 73 17.23 -29.55 -34.35
N LEU A 74 18.42 -29.13 -34.79
CA LEU A 74 19.23 -29.82 -35.78
C LEU A 74 20.17 -30.84 -35.13
N ARG A 75 20.34 -32.00 -35.76
CA ARG A 75 21.34 -33.00 -35.33
C ARG A 75 22.47 -33.03 -36.35
N VAL A 76 23.69 -32.69 -35.93
CA VAL A 76 24.86 -32.72 -36.81
C VAL A 76 25.16 -34.17 -37.20
N ALA A 77 25.01 -34.49 -38.49
CA ALA A 77 25.32 -35.80 -39.06
C ALA A 77 26.79 -35.88 -39.49
N SER A 78 27.29 -34.82 -40.12
CA SER A 78 28.68 -34.71 -40.55
C SER A 78 29.17 -33.26 -40.53
N HIS A 79 30.49 -33.07 -40.40
CA HIS A 79 31.16 -31.77 -40.42
C HIS A 79 32.42 -31.85 -41.28
N GLU A 80 32.58 -30.87 -42.17
CA GLU A 80 33.78 -30.69 -42.98
C GLU A 80 34.22 -29.23 -42.97
N GLN A 81 35.53 -28.98 -42.95
CA GLN A 81 36.07 -27.64 -43.17
C GLN A 81 36.42 -27.49 -44.65
N LEU A 82 35.76 -26.54 -45.33
CA LEU A 82 36.01 -26.27 -46.75
C LEU A 82 37.29 -25.43 -46.90
N PRO A 83 38.04 -25.59 -48.01
CA PRO A 83 39.27 -24.82 -48.24
C PRO A 83 38.97 -23.32 -48.28
N ALA A 84 39.63 -22.56 -47.41
CA ALA A 84 39.59 -21.10 -47.43
C ALA A 84 40.18 -20.59 -48.77
N GLY A 85 39.68 -19.44 -49.24
CA GLY A 85 40.23 -18.75 -50.40
C GLY A 85 41.65 -18.20 -50.15
N GLU A 86 41.93 -16.96 -50.55
CA GLU A 86 43.25 -16.35 -50.35
C GLU A 86 43.68 -16.37 -48.87
N PRO A 87 45.00 -16.43 -48.58
CA PRO A 87 45.52 -16.39 -47.21
C PRO A 87 44.96 -15.19 -46.42
N GLY A 88 44.29 -15.47 -45.30
CA GLY A 88 43.60 -14.45 -44.49
C GLY A 88 42.07 -14.44 -44.63
N SER A 89 41.50 -15.26 -45.53
CA SER A 89 40.06 -15.47 -45.63
C SER A 89 39.50 -16.21 -44.40
N PRO A 90 38.29 -15.90 -43.92
CA PRO A 90 37.66 -16.62 -42.80
C PRO A 90 37.42 -18.09 -43.16
N LEU A 91 37.48 -18.96 -42.15
CA LEU A 91 37.24 -20.39 -42.33
C LEU A 91 35.77 -20.65 -42.70
N VAL A 92 35.56 -21.52 -43.67
CA VAL A 92 34.24 -21.95 -44.12
C VAL A 92 34.01 -23.37 -43.61
N HIS A 93 32.91 -23.57 -42.88
CA HIS A 93 32.53 -24.86 -42.32
C HIS A 93 31.26 -25.35 -42.99
N ARG A 94 31.25 -26.61 -43.40
CA ARG A 94 30.05 -27.31 -43.88
C ARG A 94 29.54 -28.22 -42.77
N PHE A 95 28.24 -28.18 -42.54
CA PHE A 95 27.53 -29.12 -41.69
C PHE A 95 26.45 -29.82 -42.51
N ASP A 96 26.40 -31.14 -42.42
CA ASP A 96 25.24 -31.91 -42.86
C ASP A 96 24.42 -32.27 -41.61
N PHE A 97 23.10 -32.10 -41.69
CA PHE A 97 22.19 -32.29 -40.56
C PHE A 97 21.20 -33.41 -40.85
N SER A 98 20.89 -34.19 -39.83
CA SER A 98 19.70 -35.03 -39.82
C SER A 98 18.53 -34.21 -39.28
N THR A 99 17.47 -34.07 -40.08
CA THR A 99 16.18 -33.56 -39.60
C THR A 99 15.59 -34.62 -38.69
N GLY A 100 15.34 -34.28 -37.42
CA GLY A 100 14.67 -35.16 -36.47
C GLY A 100 13.19 -35.36 -36.81
N ASP A 101 12.33 -35.31 -35.79
CA ASP A 101 10.90 -35.64 -35.89
C ASP A 101 10.01 -34.45 -36.35
N PHE A 102 10.54 -33.44 -37.04
CA PHE A 102 9.76 -32.28 -37.52
C PHE A 102 9.79 -32.15 -39.05
N ALA A 103 8.76 -31.51 -39.60
CA ALA A 103 8.63 -31.30 -41.04
C ALA A 103 9.61 -30.22 -41.52
N TRP A 104 10.37 -30.52 -42.58
CA TRP A 104 11.25 -29.56 -43.24
C TRP A 104 10.51 -28.92 -44.42
N ASP A 105 10.21 -27.64 -44.33
CA ASP A 105 9.56 -26.87 -45.40
C ASP A 105 10.54 -25.94 -46.13
N ALA A 106 10.04 -25.21 -47.13
CA ALA A 106 10.86 -24.31 -47.94
C ALA A 106 11.32 -23.06 -47.18
N GLU A 107 10.66 -22.69 -46.08
CA GLU A 107 10.95 -21.47 -45.30
C GLU A 107 11.91 -21.75 -44.14
N THR A 108 11.88 -22.98 -43.60
CA THR A 108 12.72 -23.51 -42.51
C THR A 108 14.19 -23.11 -42.64
N PRO A 109 14.84 -23.23 -43.82
CA PRO A 109 16.26 -22.86 -43.95
C PRO A 109 16.53 -21.37 -43.69
N GLY A 110 15.63 -20.49 -44.12
CA GLY A 110 15.72 -19.05 -43.90
C GLY A 110 15.57 -18.71 -42.43
N LEU A 111 14.51 -19.23 -41.79
CA LEU A 111 14.23 -19.00 -40.36
C LEU A 111 15.35 -19.48 -39.44
N LEU A 112 15.92 -20.66 -39.74
CA LEU A 112 17.06 -21.20 -39.00
C LEU A 112 18.34 -20.39 -39.21
N SER A 113 18.55 -19.86 -40.42
CA SER A 113 19.67 -18.97 -40.71
C SER A 113 19.55 -17.66 -39.91
N ASP A 114 18.36 -17.07 -39.87
CA ASP A 114 18.09 -15.85 -39.12
C ASP A 114 18.22 -16.07 -37.60
N ALA A 115 17.71 -17.18 -37.08
CA ALA A 115 17.84 -17.55 -35.67
C ALA A 115 19.32 -17.77 -35.28
N PHE A 116 20.09 -18.42 -36.14
CA PHE A 116 21.53 -18.60 -35.93
C PHE A 116 22.27 -17.26 -35.89
N GLU A 117 22.00 -16.37 -36.85
CA GLU A 117 22.64 -15.05 -36.90
C GLU A 117 22.27 -14.20 -35.67
N ALA A 118 21.01 -14.26 -35.22
CA ALA A 118 20.55 -13.62 -34.00
C ALA A 118 21.27 -14.19 -32.76
N ALA A 119 21.41 -15.51 -32.64
CA ALA A 119 22.15 -16.14 -31.55
C ALA A 119 23.63 -15.74 -31.55
N ALA A 120 24.27 -15.78 -32.72
CA ALA A 120 25.69 -15.48 -32.88
C ALA A 120 26.04 -14.01 -32.61
N THR A 121 25.06 -13.11 -32.74
CA THR A 121 25.20 -11.69 -32.43
C THR A 121 24.68 -11.33 -31.03
N GLY A 122 24.27 -12.31 -30.22
CA GLY A 122 23.80 -12.13 -28.84
C GLY A 122 22.37 -11.61 -28.70
N HIS A 123 21.60 -11.60 -29.79
CA HIS A 123 20.22 -11.13 -29.86
C HIS A 123 19.18 -12.20 -29.49
N LEU A 124 19.56 -13.47 -29.50
CA LEU A 124 18.71 -14.61 -29.13
C LEU A 124 19.38 -15.44 -28.03
N GLU A 125 18.71 -15.56 -26.89
CA GLU A 125 19.00 -16.61 -25.90
C GLU A 125 18.62 -17.97 -26.52
N VAL A 126 19.61 -18.85 -26.66
CA VAL A 126 19.44 -20.19 -27.23
C VAL A 126 19.09 -21.16 -26.10
N ASP A 127 17.90 -21.76 -26.22
CA ASP A 127 17.32 -22.68 -25.24
C ASP A 127 16.33 -23.65 -25.92
N GLY A 128 15.60 -24.44 -25.13
CA GLY A 128 14.63 -25.40 -25.66
C GLY A 128 13.51 -24.78 -26.51
N PHE A 129 13.11 -23.52 -26.28
CA PHE A 129 12.09 -22.85 -27.09
C PHE A 129 12.60 -22.51 -28.49
N THR A 130 13.92 -22.39 -28.66
CA THR A 130 14.54 -22.10 -29.96
C THR A 130 14.23 -23.19 -30.99
N ARG A 131 13.96 -24.42 -30.55
CA ARG A 131 13.53 -25.54 -31.41
C ARG A 131 12.18 -25.30 -32.10
N LEU A 132 11.35 -24.39 -31.57
CA LEU A 132 10.06 -24.03 -32.17
C LEU A 132 10.23 -23.29 -33.49
N VAL A 133 11.38 -22.65 -33.74
CA VAL A 133 11.71 -22.02 -35.03
C VAL A 133 11.52 -23.03 -36.17
N ALA A 134 12.15 -24.20 -36.04
CA ALA A 134 12.02 -25.27 -37.02
C ALA A 134 10.74 -26.09 -36.85
N ALA A 135 10.39 -26.48 -35.62
CA ALA A 135 9.28 -27.40 -35.38
C ALA A 135 7.88 -26.79 -35.65
N ALA A 136 7.75 -25.47 -35.50
CA ALA A 136 6.49 -24.75 -35.71
C ALA A 136 6.55 -23.75 -36.87
N ASN A 137 7.65 -23.70 -37.65
CA ASN A 137 7.88 -22.74 -38.73
C ASN A 137 7.67 -21.29 -38.27
N LEU A 138 8.40 -20.91 -37.23
CA LEU A 138 8.30 -19.61 -36.56
C LEU A 138 9.55 -18.77 -36.79
N THR A 139 9.39 -17.45 -36.79
CA THR A 139 10.56 -16.57 -36.66
C THR A 139 11.20 -16.74 -35.28
N TRP A 140 12.49 -16.41 -35.14
CA TRP A 140 13.13 -16.46 -33.83
C TRP A 140 12.48 -15.48 -32.83
N THR A 141 11.94 -14.35 -33.31
CA THR A 141 11.14 -13.42 -32.51
C THR A 141 9.86 -14.07 -31.99
N ASP A 142 9.13 -14.81 -32.82
CA ASP A 142 7.92 -15.54 -32.38
C ASP A 142 8.26 -16.58 -31.29
N ALA A 143 9.39 -17.26 -31.42
CA ALA A 143 9.87 -18.18 -30.38
C ALA A 143 10.16 -17.44 -29.05
N VAL A 144 10.70 -16.22 -29.11
CA VAL A 144 10.87 -15.36 -27.93
C VAL A 144 9.53 -14.95 -27.30
N LEU A 145 8.51 -14.63 -28.12
CA LEU A 145 7.15 -14.33 -27.63
C LEU A 145 6.57 -15.51 -26.86
N VAL A 146 6.63 -16.71 -27.44
CA VAL A 146 6.14 -17.94 -26.81
C VAL A 146 6.89 -18.20 -25.49
N ARG A 147 8.21 -18.03 -25.50
CA ARG A 147 9.03 -18.14 -24.28
C ARG A 147 8.61 -17.15 -23.20
N ALA A 148 8.42 -15.87 -23.55
CA ALA A 148 8.01 -14.84 -22.61
C ALA A 148 6.65 -15.17 -21.98
N ALA A 149 5.67 -15.58 -22.79
CA ALA A 149 4.35 -16.00 -22.32
C ALA A 149 4.43 -17.22 -21.38
N CYS A 150 5.21 -18.24 -21.73
CA CYS A 150 5.40 -19.42 -20.88
C CYS A 150 6.11 -19.08 -19.56
N ARG A 151 7.12 -18.22 -19.58
CA ARG A 151 7.82 -17.80 -18.36
C ARG A 151 6.92 -16.95 -17.45
N TYR A 152 6.07 -16.10 -18.02
CA TYR A 152 5.01 -15.43 -17.26
C TYR A 152 4.03 -16.42 -16.61
N LEU A 153 3.51 -17.39 -17.37
CA LEU A 153 2.58 -18.39 -16.83
C LEU A 153 3.21 -19.24 -15.72
N ARG A 154 4.52 -19.50 -15.77
CA ARG A 154 5.26 -20.12 -14.64
C ARG A 154 5.17 -19.25 -13.38
N GLN A 155 5.35 -17.94 -13.48
CA GLN A 155 5.19 -17.00 -12.36
C GLN A 155 3.74 -16.93 -11.83
N VAL A 156 2.74 -17.17 -12.68
CA VAL A 156 1.32 -17.21 -12.29
C VAL A 156 0.95 -18.51 -11.57
N GLY A 157 1.78 -19.55 -11.65
CA GLY A 157 1.56 -20.83 -10.97
C GLY A 157 1.13 -21.97 -11.91
N LEU A 158 1.59 -21.96 -13.17
CA LEU A 158 1.39 -23.07 -14.12
C LEU A 158 1.87 -24.43 -13.55
N GLY A 159 2.95 -24.43 -12.75
CA GLY A 159 3.44 -25.63 -12.07
C GLY A 159 4.16 -26.64 -12.96
N LEU A 160 4.49 -26.28 -14.21
CA LEU A 160 5.25 -27.12 -15.15
C LEU A 160 6.70 -26.64 -15.26
N SER A 161 7.62 -27.60 -15.43
CA SER A 161 9.03 -27.31 -15.71
C SER A 161 9.21 -26.88 -17.16
N GLU A 162 10.18 -26.02 -17.42
CA GLU A 162 10.48 -25.50 -18.76
C GLU A 162 10.73 -26.62 -19.80
N PRO A 163 11.50 -27.69 -19.51
CA PRO A 163 11.65 -28.81 -20.45
C PRO A 163 10.33 -29.49 -20.79
N ASN A 164 9.40 -29.61 -19.82
CA ASN A 164 8.11 -30.25 -20.04
C ASN A 164 7.19 -29.35 -20.89
N ILE A 165 7.21 -28.03 -20.63
CA ILE A 165 6.53 -27.02 -21.46
C ILE A 165 6.99 -27.12 -22.91
N VAL A 166 8.31 -27.06 -23.15
CA VAL A 166 8.89 -27.16 -24.50
C VAL A 166 8.48 -28.47 -25.17
N ALA A 167 8.54 -29.60 -24.45
CA ALA A 167 8.15 -30.89 -25.01
C ALA A 167 6.67 -30.93 -25.41
N ILE A 168 5.77 -30.31 -24.66
CA ILE A 168 4.35 -30.18 -25.00
C ILE A 168 4.18 -29.32 -26.26
N LEU A 169 4.81 -28.14 -26.29
CA LEU A 169 4.69 -27.20 -27.42
C LEU A 169 5.23 -27.80 -28.73
N LEU A 170 6.30 -28.60 -28.67
CA LEU A 170 6.83 -29.32 -29.83
C LEU A 170 5.85 -30.37 -30.39
N ARG A 171 5.00 -30.97 -29.54
CA ARG A 171 3.94 -31.91 -29.98
C ARG A 171 2.72 -31.21 -30.56
N HIS A 172 2.46 -29.98 -30.12
CA HIS A 172 1.30 -29.16 -30.50
C HIS A 172 1.73 -27.95 -31.33
N SER A 173 2.56 -28.17 -32.36
CA SER A 173 3.12 -27.08 -33.19
C SER A 173 2.06 -26.29 -33.97
N ASP A 174 0.92 -26.90 -34.28
CA ASP A 174 -0.26 -26.24 -34.85
C ASP A 174 -0.87 -25.22 -33.87
N PHE A 175 -0.97 -25.59 -32.59
CA PHE A 175 -1.37 -24.64 -31.54
C PHE A 175 -0.38 -23.48 -31.44
N VAL A 176 0.93 -23.72 -31.49
CA VAL A 176 1.93 -22.64 -31.35
C VAL A 176 1.81 -21.63 -32.50
N ARG A 177 1.57 -22.09 -33.73
CA ARG A 177 1.27 -21.20 -34.87
C ARG A 177 -0.03 -20.42 -34.64
N GLY A 178 -1.10 -21.10 -34.23
CA GLY A 178 -2.36 -20.44 -33.90
C GLY A 178 -2.22 -19.40 -32.77
N PHE A 179 -1.33 -19.62 -31.81
CA PHE A 179 -1.06 -18.70 -30.71
C PHE A 179 -0.37 -17.43 -31.23
N ARG A 180 0.64 -17.61 -32.09
CA ARG A 180 1.29 -16.51 -32.81
C ARG A 180 0.29 -15.73 -33.66
N ASP A 181 -0.57 -16.43 -34.40
CA ASP A 181 -1.59 -15.84 -35.27
C ASP A 181 -2.60 -15.03 -34.44
N LEU A 182 -3.09 -15.57 -33.32
CA LEU A 182 -3.99 -14.86 -32.42
C LEU A 182 -3.33 -13.61 -31.82
N PHE A 183 -2.10 -13.73 -31.35
CA PHE A 183 -1.37 -12.60 -30.78
C PHE A 183 -1.17 -11.49 -31.82
N THR A 184 -0.78 -11.86 -33.04
CA THR A 184 -0.63 -10.92 -34.16
C THR A 184 -1.95 -10.27 -34.53
N ALA A 185 -3.02 -11.05 -34.68
CA ALA A 185 -4.35 -10.54 -35.00
C ALA A 185 -4.81 -9.49 -33.97
N ARG A 186 -4.58 -9.73 -32.68
CA ARG A 186 -4.98 -8.80 -31.61
C ARG A 186 -4.14 -7.53 -31.56
N PHE A 187 -2.83 -7.63 -31.70
CA PHE A 187 -1.91 -6.56 -31.29
C PHE A 187 -1.14 -5.89 -32.43
N ASP A 188 -1.16 -6.43 -33.65
CA ASP A 188 -0.58 -5.77 -34.82
C ASP A 188 -1.44 -4.57 -35.24
N PRO A 189 -0.92 -3.32 -35.17
CA PRO A 189 -1.65 -2.13 -35.59
C PRO A 189 -2.01 -2.14 -37.09
N ALA A 190 -1.32 -2.92 -37.92
CA ALA A 190 -1.61 -3.05 -39.34
C ALA A 190 -2.90 -3.84 -39.63
N VAL A 191 -3.37 -4.65 -38.68
CA VAL A 191 -4.63 -5.40 -38.79
C VAL A 191 -5.78 -4.52 -38.28
N THR A 192 -6.74 -4.14 -39.13
CA THR A 192 -7.75 -3.12 -38.81
C THR A 192 -9.17 -3.66 -38.67
N GLY A 193 -9.93 -3.13 -37.69
CA GLY A 193 -11.41 -3.18 -37.65
C GLY A 193 -12.02 -4.58 -37.88
N PRO A 194 -12.95 -4.76 -38.84
CA PRO A 194 -13.62 -6.05 -39.09
C PRO A 194 -12.67 -7.22 -39.40
N ASP A 195 -11.53 -6.95 -40.03
CA ASP A 195 -10.53 -7.97 -40.36
C ASP A 195 -9.85 -8.49 -39.09
N ARG A 196 -9.66 -7.63 -38.08
CA ARG A 196 -9.16 -8.01 -36.76
C ARG A 196 -10.13 -8.97 -36.08
N ASP A 197 -11.41 -8.58 -35.96
CA ASP A 197 -12.41 -9.39 -35.25
C ASP A 197 -12.55 -10.78 -35.88
N SER A 198 -12.56 -10.86 -37.21
CA SER A 198 -12.59 -12.14 -37.93
C SER A 198 -11.31 -12.95 -37.71
N ALA A 199 -10.13 -12.34 -37.83
CA ALA A 199 -8.85 -13.03 -37.66
C ALA A 199 -8.68 -13.55 -36.21
N VAL A 200 -9.09 -12.76 -35.21
CA VAL A 200 -9.12 -13.17 -33.81
C VAL A 200 -10.04 -14.36 -33.61
N ALA A 201 -11.29 -14.30 -34.10
CA ALA A 201 -12.26 -15.38 -33.95
C ALA A 201 -11.80 -16.67 -34.66
N ASP A 202 -11.18 -16.55 -35.83
CA ASP A 202 -10.65 -17.70 -36.58
C ASP A 202 -9.46 -18.34 -35.87
N ALA A 203 -8.52 -17.53 -35.35
CA ALA A 203 -7.37 -18.02 -34.60
C ALA A 203 -7.79 -18.66 -33.25
N GLU A 204 -8.74 -18.05 -32.52
CA GLU A 204 -9.30 -18.61 -31.30
C GLU A 204 -9.95 -19.97 -31.54
N ARG A 205 -10.70 -20.13 -32.64
CA ARG A 205 -11.30 -21.43 -33.02
C ARG A 205 -10.23 -22.49 -33.22
N VAL A 206 -9.15 -22.18 -33.94
CA VAL A 206 -8.02 -23.11 -34.16
C VAL A 206 -7.39 -23.53 -32.82
N LEU A 207 -7.21 -22.57 -31.90
CA LEU A 207 -6.64 -22.85 -30.58
C LEU A 207 -7.56 -23.71 -29.71
N LEU A 208 -8.86 -23.44 -29.70
CA LEU A 208 -9.84 -24.25 -28.97
C LEU A 208 -9.92 -25.68 -29.52
N ASP A 209 -9.93 -25.85 -30.86
CA ASP A 209 -9.89 -27.16 -31.50
C ASP A 209 -8.60 -27.95 -31.17
N ALA A 210 -7.47 -27.26 -30.99
CA ALA A 210 -6.22 -27.88 -30.54
C ALA A 210 -6.25 -28.25 -29.05
N ILE A 211 -6.81 -27.40 -28.20
CA ILE A 211 -7.01 -27.67 -26.77
C ILE A 211 -7.91 -28.92 -26.56
N ASP A 212 -9.01 -29.02 -27.31
CA ASP A 212 -9.93 -30.17 -27.23
C ASP A 212 -9.30 -31.50 -27.65
N ARG A 213 -8.17 -31.47 -28.37
CA ARG A 213 -7.41 -32.64 -28.81
C ARG A 213 -6.29 -33.06 -27.84
N THR A 214 -6.11 -32.34 -26.73
CA THR A 214 -5.06 -32.65 -25.74
C THR A 214 -5.30 -34.01 -25.06
N ALA A 215 -4.21 -34.72 -24.78
CA ALA A 215 -4.27 -36.07 -24.20
C ALA A 215 -4.11 -36.10 -22.68
N THR A 216 -3.61 -35.01 -22.09
CA THR A 216 -3.30 -34.92 -20.66
C THR A 216 -3.74 -33.59 -20.07
N LEU A 217 -3.94 -33.56 -18.74
CA LEU A 217 -4.28 -32.33 -18.03
C LEU A 217 -3.18 -31.27 -18.08
N ASP A 218 -1.91 -31.67 -18.10
CA ASP A 218 -0.78 -30.74 -18.21
C ASP A 218 -0.77 -30.04 -19.57
N GLU A 219 -1.12 -30.77 -20.63
CA GLU A 219 -1.29 -30.20 -21.98
C GLU A 219 -2.47 -29.21 -22.01
N ASP A 220 -3.67 -29.63 -21.59
CA ASP A 220 -4.85 -28.76 -21.53
C ASP A 220 -4.57 -27.49 -20.71
N ARG A 221 -3.95 -27.64 -19.54
CA ARG A 221 -3.61 -26.51 -18.65
C ARG A 221 -2.64 -25.52 -19.28
N LEU A 222 -1.59 -25.99 -19.95
CA LEU A 222 -0.63 -25.12 -20.63
C LEU A 222 -1.28 -24.39 -21.81
N LEU A 223 -2.00 -25.11 -22.67
CA LEU A 223 -2.61 -24.54 -23.86
C LEU A 223 -3.72 -23.54 -23.51
N ARG A 224 -4.60 -23.86 -22.54
CA ARG A 224 -5.58 -22.89 -22.00
C ARG A 224 -4.90 -21.70 -21.33
N GLY A 225 -3.80 -21.93 -20.63
CA GLY A 225 -2.98 -20.87 -20.04
C GLY A 225 -2.49 -19.88 -21.09
N LEU A 226 -1.91 -20.37 -22.20
CA LEU A 226 -1.42 -19.54 -23.31
C LEU A 226 -2.55 -18.80 -24.05
N LEU A 227 -3.69 -19.46 -24.27
CA LEU A 227 -4.87 -18.79 -24.81
C LEU A 227 -5.31 -17.64 -23.89
N SER A 228 -5.48 -17.92 -22.60
CA SER A 228 -5.91 -16.91 -21.62
C SER A 228 -4.90 -15.78 -21.45
N PHE A 229 -3.59 -16.04 -21.56
CA PHE A 229 -2.55 -15.01 -21.56
C PHE A 229 -2.80 -14.00 -22.67
N THR A 230 -3.00 -14.48 -23.90
CA THR A 230 -3.23 -13.61 -25.07
C THR A 230 -4.51 -12.80 -24.93
N SER A 231 -5.57 -13.41 -24.37
CA SER A 231 -6.83 -12.73 -24.07
C SER A 231 -6.69 -11.68 -22.97
N ALA A 232 -5.83 -11.93 -21.97
CA ALA A 232 -5.59 -11.08 -20.81
C ALA A 232 -4.63 -9.92 -21.08
N VAL A 233 -3.78 -9.99 -22.11
CA VAL A 233 -2.94 -8.86 -22.53
C VAL A 233 -3.83 -7.74 -23.06
N LEU A 234 -3.61 -6.54 -22.52
CA LEU A 234 -4.32 -5.31 -22.85
C LEU A 234 -3.52 -4.41 -23.78
N ARG A 235 -2.19 -4.40 -23.61
CA ARG A 235 -1.24 -3.63 -24.43
C ARG A 235 0.10 -4.36 -24.48
N THR A 236 0.83 -4.18 -25.58
CA THR A 236 2.19 -4.68 -25.72
C THR A 236 3.01 -3.76 -26.63
N ASN A 237 4.31 -3.68 -26.37
CA ASN A 237 5.25 -2.96 -27.24
C ASN A 237 5.82 -3.84 -28.36
N TRP A 238 5.33 -5.08 -28.51
CA TRP A 238 5.86 -6.08 -29.43
C TRP A 238 5.85 -5.62 -30.90
N PHE A 239 4.90 -4.76 -31.29
CA PHE A 239 4.72 -4.25 -32.65
C PHE A 239 5.19 -2.79 -32.83
N GLN A 240 5.92 -2.22 -31.87
CA GLN A 240 6.45 -0.86 -32.00
C GLN A 240 7.68 -0.87 -32.94
N HIS A 241 7.51 -0.36 -34.17
CA HIS A 241 8.42 -0.58 -35.30
C HIS A 241 9.79 0.11 -35.21
N ASP A 242 10.01 0.98 -34.23
CA ASP A 242 11.30 1.64 -33.97
C ASP A 242 12.27 0.78 -33.14
N ARG A 243 11.85 -0.44 -32.77
CA ARG A 243 12.61 -1.35 -31.90
C ARG A 243 12.97 -2.63 -32.64
N THR A 244 14.27 -2.90 -32.74
CA THR A 244 14.72 -4.29 -32.88
C THR A 244 14.43 -5.02 -31.58
N ILE A 245 13.43 -5.92 -31.60
CA ILE A 245 12.90 -6.68 -30.45
C ILE A 245 14.01 -7.36 -29.61
N SER A 246 15.15 -7.71 -30.22
CA SER A 246 16.28 -8.32 -29.50
C SER A 246 17.07 -7.38 -28.57
N ALA A 247 16.99 -6.06 -28.77
CA ALA A 247 17.68 -5.06 -27.96
C ALA A 247 16.74 -4.35 -26.98
N ALA A 248 15.43 -4.37 -27.26
CA ALA A 248 14.40 -3.72 -26.44
C ALA A 248 13.69 -4.74 -25.53
N PRO A 249 13.26 -4.35 -24.32
CA PRO A 249 12.44 -5.20 -23.47
C PRO A 249 11.09 -5.48 -24.13
N ALA A 250 10.63 -6.74 -24.15
CA ALA A 250 9.25 -7.06 -24.46
C ALA A 250 8.38 -6.80 -23.22
N ALA A 251 7.34 -5.97 -23.37
CA ALA A 251 6.44 -5.60 -22.29
C ALA A 251 5.01 -6.01 -22.61
N PHE A 252 4.34 -6.57 -21.60
CA PHE A 252 2.96 -7.03 -21.68
C PHE A 252 2.19 -6.45 -20.49
N LYS A 253 1.25 -5.54 -20.76
CA LYS A 253 0.29 -5.05 -19.77
C LYS A 253 -0.90 -6.01 -19.76
N ILE A 254 -1.19 -6.60 -18.61
CA ILE A 254 -2.07 -7.76 -18.44
C ILE A 254 -3.16 -7.40 -17.43
N ASP A 255 -4.38 -7.87 -17.68
CA ASP A 255 -5.45 -8.01 -16.70
C ASP A 255 -5.44 -9.42 -16.11
N PRO A 256 -4.87 -9.64 -14.91
CA PRO A 256 -4.74 -11.00 -14.39
C PRO A 256 -6.06 -11.66 -14.01
N SER A 257 -7.17 -10.91 -13.95
CA SER A 257 -8.51 -11.47 -13.70
C SER A 257 -9.05 -12.29 -14.87
N LEU A 258 -8.48 -12.10 -16.07
CA LEU A 258 -8.86 -12.82 -17.29
C LEU A 258 -8.04 -14.11 -17.52
N LEU A 259 -7.05 -14.38 -16.67
CA LEU A 259 -6.23 -15.60 -16.79
C LEU A 259 -7.02 -16.83 -16.34
N SER A 260 -6.81 -17.96 -17.02
CA SER A 260 -7.45 -19.23 -16.65
C SER A 260 -6.84 -19.86 -15.39
N LEU A 261 -5.65 -19.42 -15.00
CA LEU A 261 -4.96 -19.87 -13.80
C LEU A 261 -5.41 -18.99 -12.61
N SER A 262 -5.99 -19.60 -11.58
CA SER A 262 -6.42 -18.88 -10.39
C SER A 262 -5.25 -18.52 -9.48
N ALA A 263 -5.24 -17.28 -8.99
CA ALA A 263 -4.31 -16.79 -7.97
C ALA A 263 -5.07 -16.43 -6.69
N ALA A 264 -4.39 -16.54 -5.54
CA ALA A 264 -4.95 -16.13 -4.25
C ALA A 264 -5.13 -14.61 -4.11
N VAL A 265 -4.41 -13.83 -4.93
CA VAL A 265 -4.46 -12.37 -5.00
C VAL A 265 -4.43 -11.99 -6.48
N THR A 266 -5.44 -11.26 -6.93
CA THR A 266 -5.55 -10.75 -8.30
C THR A 266 -5.34 -9.24 -8.28
N PRO A 267 -4.22 -8.71 -8.79
CA PRO A 267 -4.00 -7.27 -8.88
C PRO A 267 -4.93 -6.67 -9.96
N TYR A 268 -5.18 -5.36 -9.88
CA TYR A 268 -5.91 -4.62 -10.91
C TYR A 268 -5.21 -4.74 -12.26
N ARG A 269 -3.90 -4.49 -12.31
CA ARG A 269 -3.09 -4.63 -13.54
C ARG A 269 -1.69 -5.13 -13.21
N GLU A 270 -1.08 -5.83 -14.17
CA GLU A 270 0.30 -6.29 -14.10
C GLU A 270 1.03 -5.94 -15.40
N ILE A 271 2.23 -5.37 -15.32
CA ILE A 271 3.12 -5.21 -16.47
C ILE A 271 4.27 -6.20 -16.30
N PHE A 272 4.31 -7.20 -17.17
CA PHE A 272 5.41 -8.16 -17.24
C PHE A 272 6.41 -7.71 -18.30
N VAL A 273 7.69 -7.68 -17.94
CA VAL A 273 8.79 -7.27 -18.82
C VAL A 273 9.78 -8.42 -18.96
N HIS A 274 10.15 -8.75 -20.19
CA HIS A 274 11.08 -9.82 -20.54
C HIS A 274 12.12 -9.35 -21.55
N SER A 275 13.39 -9.64 -21.28
CA SER A 275 14.52 -9.48 -22.20
C SER A 275 15.65 -10.47 -21.83
N PRO A 276 16.71 -10.58 -22.65
CA PRO A 276 17.86 -11.41 -22.32
C PRO A 276 18.58 -11.02 -21.00
N ILE A 277 18.42 -9.78 -20.52
CA ILE A 277 19.11 -9.29 -19.31
C ILE A 277 18.19 -9.14 -18.10
N VAL A 278 16.88 -9.04 -18.31
CA VAL A 278 15.91 -8.79 -17.22
C VAL A 278 14.59 -9.55 -17.43
N GLU A 279 14.06 -10.07 -16.35
CA GLU A 279 12.65 -10.47 -16.23
C GLU A 279 12.06 -9.79 -15.01
N GLY A 280 10.82 -9.31 -15.07
CA GLY A 280 10.20 -8.67 -13.93
C GLY A 280 8.72 -8.41 -14.11
N SER A 281 8.03 -8.21 -12.99
CA SER A 281 6.62 -7.84 -12.95
C SER A 281 6.44 -6.57 -12.12
N HIS A 282 5.59 -5.66 -12.59
CA HIS A 282 5.04 -4.55 -11.81
C HIS A 282 3.53 -4.73 -11.67
N VAL A 283 3.04 -4.90 -10.45
CA VAL A 283 1.63 -5.13 -10.12
C VAL A 283 1.03 -3.90 -9.43
N ARG A 284 -0.24 -3.62 -9.71
CA ARG A 284 -0.97 -2.46 -9.20
C ARG A 284 -2.31 -2.90 -8.63
N SER A 285 -2.73 -2.29 -7.51
CA SER A 285 -4.06 -2.48 -6.93
C SER A 285 -5.13 -1.52 -7.47
N GLY A 286 -4.75 -0.52 -8.27
CA GLY A 286 -5.67 0.45 -8.86
C GLY A 286 -5.00 1.32 -9.93
N PRO A 287 -5.78 2.18 -10.63
CA PRO A 287 -5.27 3.03 -11.71
C PRO A 287 -4.27 4.07 -11.21
N VAL A 288 -4.57 4.75 -10.11
CA VAL A 288 -3.62 5.62 -9.41
C VAL A 288 -2.94 4.79 -8.33
N SER A 289 -1.71 4.33 -8.60
CA SER A 289 -0.97 3.50 -7.66
C SER A 289 0.52 3.78 -7.66
N ARG A 290 1.17 3.41 -6.56
CA ARG A 290 2.57 3.71 -6.31
C ARG A 290 3.25 2.55 -5.60
N GLY A 291 4.47 2.24 -6.03
CA GLY A 291 5.17 1.06 -5.56
C GLY A 291 6.68 1.11 -5.67
N GLY A 292 7.35 0.56 -4.66
CA GLY A 292 8.79 0.32 -4.72
C GLY A 292 9.15 -0.76 -5.75
N LEU A 293 10.26 -0.58 -6.46
CA LEU A 293 10.83 -1.57 -7.38
C LEU A 293 12.00 -2.31 -6.73
N ARG A 294 11.85 -3.61 -6.50
CA ARG A 294 12.86 -4.45 -5.85
C ARG A 294 13.74 -5.15 -6.87
N TRP A 295 15.05 -5.18 -6.61
CA TRP A 295 15.91 -6.18 -7.23
C TRP A 295 15.80 -7.48 -6.43
N SER A 296 15.33 -8.55 -7.07
CA SER A 296 15.14 -9.86 -6.44
C SER A 296 16.18 -10.87 -6.93
N ASP A 297 16.61 -11.75 -6.02
CA ASP A 297 17.40 -12.94 -6.32
C ASP A 297 16.53 -14.18 -6.60
N ARG A 298 15.21 -14.06 -6.46
CA ARG A 298 14.22 -15.13 -6.63
C ARG A 298 13.79 -15.30 -8.09
N LYS A 299 14.62 -15.94 -8.90
CA LYS A 299 14.36 -16.14 -10.34
C LYS A 299 13.08 -16.94 -10.64
N ASP A 300 12.73 -17.90 -9.78
CA ASP A 300 11.61 -18.81 -10.03
C ASP A 300 10.26 -18.31 -9.53
N ASP A 301 10.21 -17.37 -8.58
CA ASP A 301 8.94 -16.95 -7.93
C ASP A 301 8.89 -15.49 -7.46
N PHE A 302 9.61 -14.58 -8.11
CA PHE A 302 9.57 -13.14 -7.80
C PHE A 302 8.16 -12.55 -7.88
N ARG A 303 7.25 -13.08 -8.71
CA ARG A 303 5.86 -12.57 -8.75
C ARG A 303 5.12 -12.80 -7.44
N THR A 304 5.32 -13.95 -6.80
CA THR A 304 4.74 -14.26 -5.48
C THR A 304 5.26 -13.28 -4.42
N GLU A 305 6.56 -12.97 -4.45
CA GLU A 305 7.16 -11.96 -3.59
C GLU A 305 6.48 -10.59 -3.78
N VAL A 306 6.36 -10.15 -5.03
CA VAL A 306 5.80 -8.83 -5.36
C VAL A 306 4.33 -8.72 -4.98
N LEU A 307 3.52 -9.75 -5.22
CA LEU A 307 2.10 -9.76 -4.82
C LEU A 307 1.93 -9.67 -3.31
N GLY A 308 2.77 -10.39 -2.55
CA GLY A 308 2.78 -10.29 -1.08
C GLY A 308 3.09 -8.87 -0.61
N LEU A 309 4.07 -8.22 -1.24
CA LEU A 309 4.47 -6.84 -0.91
C LEU A 309 3.45 -5.79 -1.37
N MET A 310 2.77 -5.98 -2.49
CA MET A 310 1.68 -5.11 -2.94
C MET A 310 0.52 -5.17 -1.93
N LYS A 311 0.17 -6.38 -1.47
CA LYS A 311 -0.90 -6.58 -0.48
C LYS A 311 -0.59 -5.86 0.83
N THR A 312 0.62 -6.01 1.37
CA THR A 312 1.00 -5.34 2.62
C THR A 312 1.06 -3.82 2.50
N GLN A 313 1.18 -3.28 1.28
CA GLN A 313 1.18 -1.84 1.03
C GLN A 313 -0.22 -1.22 1.16
N HIS A 314 -1.30 -2.00 1.04
CA HIS A 314 -2.67 -1.47 1.02
C HIS A 314 -3.06 -0.75 2.32
N VAL A 315 -2.74 -1.35 3.47
CA VAL A 315 -3.02 -0.75 4.79
C VAL A 315 -2.14 0.48 5.04
N LYS A 316 -0.88 0.42 4.60
CA LYS A 316 0.10 1.49 4.74
C LYS A 316 -0.24 2.73 3.90
N ASN A 317 -0.94 2.54 2.79
CA ASN A 317 -1.32 3.64 1.90
C ASN A 317 -2.63 4.34 2.31
N SER A 318 -3.25 3.98 3.44
CA SER A 318 -4.49 4.62 3.91
C SER A 318 -4.40 6.12 4.21
N LEU A 319 -3.19 6.69 4.24
CA LEU A 319 -2.92 8.12 4.43
C LEU A 319 -2.49 8.85 3.15
N ILE A 320 -2.46 8.18 2.00
CA ILE A 320 -1.97 8.76 0.74
C ILE A 320 -2.92 8.50 -0.41
N VAL A 321 -2.77 9.28 -1.48
CA VAL A 321 -3.58 9.17 -2.70
C VAL A 321 -3.42 7.82 -3.42
N PRO A 322 -2.21 7.36 -3.78
CA PRO A 322 -2.07 6.20 -4.62
C PRO A 322 -2.32 4.90 -3.85
N MET A 323 -3.09 4.01 -4.47
CA MET A 323 -3.23 2.63 -4.04
C MET A 323 -1.88 1.89 -4.08
N GLY A 324 -1.81 0.74 -3.42
CA GLY A 324 -0.60 -0.08 -3.40
C GLY A 324 -0.19 -0.55 -4.81
N ALA A 325 1.08 -0.37 -5.16
CA ALA A 325 1.73 -1.08 -6.25
C ALA A 325 3.07 -1.66 -5.77
N LYS A 326 3.63 -2.58 -6.54
CA LYS A 326 4.97 -3.10 -6.31
C LYS A 326 5.56 -3.65 -7.59
N GLY A 327 6.87 -3.53 -7.77
CA GLY A 327 7.56 -4.30 -8.80
C GLY A 327 8.75 -5.07 -8.25
N ALA A 328 9.09 -6.16 -8.94
CA ALA A 328 10.42 -6.75 -8.82
C ALA A 328 10.92 -7.21 -10.16
N PHE A 329 12.25 -7.17 -10.28
CA PHE A 329 12.96 -7.66 -11.44
C PHE A 329 14.16 -8.51 -11.00
N VAL A 330 14.53 -9.46 -11.85
CA VAL A 330 15.66 -10.35 -11.69
C VAL A 330 16.67 -10.12 -12.82
N VAL A 331 17.95 -10.19 -12.51
CA VAL A 331 19.02 -10.12 -13.51
C VAL A 331 19.22 -11.52 -14.10
N ARG A 332 19.11 -11.62 -15.43
CA ARG A 332 19.22 -12.88 -16.18
C ARG A 332 20.68 -13.25 -16.50
N THR A 333 21.56 -12.26 -16.54
CA THR A 333 23.00 -12.42 -16.75
C THR A 333 23.77 -12.53 -15.43
N GLU A 334 25.11 -12.53 -15.49
CA GLU A 334 25.94 -12.45 -14.30
C GLU A 334 25.64 -11.17 -13.50
N THR A 335 25.34 -11.33 -12.21
CA THR A 335 24.95 -10.24 -11.33
C THR A 335 26.14 -9.36 -10.96
N THR A 336 26.36 -8.31 -11.75
CA THR A 336 27.28 -7.21 -11.44
C THR A 336 26.50 -5.91 -11.16
N PRO A 337 27.07 -4.91 -10.46
CA PRO A 337 26.39 -3.62 -10.24
C PRO A 337 25.91 -2.95 -11.53
N ASP A 338 26.67 -3.10 -12.62
CA ASP A 338 26.32 -2.52 -13.92
C ASP A 338 25.24 -3.35 -14.64
N ALA A 339 25.27 -4.67 -14.51
CA ALA A 339 24.18 -5.53 -15.01
C ALA A 339 22.86 -5.24 -14.28
N VAL A 340 22.88 -5.00 -12.96
CA VAL A 340 21.69 -4.60 -12.18
C VAL A 340 21.15 -3.25 -12.67
N ARG A 341 22.02 -2.27 -12.92
CA ARG A 341 21.62 -0.96 -13.48
C ARG A 341 21.04 -1.07 -14.89
N ALA A 342 21.64 -1.90 -15.75
CA ALA A 342 21.16 -2.13 -17.11
C ALA A 342 19.79 -2.84 -17.10
N ALA A 343 19.65 -3.88 -16.26
CA ALA A 343 18.38 -4.58 -16.07
C ALA A 343 17.28 -3.66 -15.53
N TYR A 344 17.58 -2.81 -14.54
CA TYR A 344 16.65 -1.83 -14.02
C TYR A 344 16.22 -0.81 -15.10
N THR A 345 17.16 -0.31 -15.89
CA THR A 345 16.88 0.62 -16.99
C THR A 345 15.96 -0.03 -18.02
N SER A 346 16.30 -1.24 -18.45
CA SER A 346 15.46 -2.03 -19.37
C SER A 346 14.09 -2.36 -18.79
N PHE A 347 13.98 -2.56 -17.48
CA PHE A 347 12.70 -2.78 -16.82
C PHE A 347 11.83 -1.52 -16.89
N ILE A 348 12.35 -0.36 -16.48
CA ILE A 348 11.64 0.93 -16.56
C ILE A 348 11.25 1.27 -18.00
N ASP A 349 12.15 1.03 -18.96
CA ASP A 349 11.84 1.28 -20.37
C ASP A 349 10.62 0.46 -20.80
N GLY A 350 10.60 -0.85 -20.50
CA GLY A 350 9.46 -1.72 -20.78
C GLY A 350 8.16 -1.27 -20.12
N LEU A 351 8.21 -0.76 -18.88
CA LEU A 351 7.03 -0.22 -18.20
C LEU A 351 6.46 0.99 -18.95
N LEU A 352 7.31 1.95 -19.32
CA LEU A 352 6.89 3.17 -20.00
C LEU A 352 6.42 2.93 -21.44
N ASP A 353 6.86 1.85 -22.09
CA ASP A 353 6.46 1.53 -23.47
C ASP A 353 4.98 1.17 -23.63
N VAL A 354 4.32 0.78 -22.54
CA VAL A 354 2.92 0.35 -22.51
C VAL A 354 2.04 1.22 -21.59
N THR A 355 2.58 2.36 -21.16
CA THR A 355 1.92 3.34 -20.29
C THR A 355 1.57 4.59 -21.10
N ASP A 356 0.41 5.18 -20.87
CA ASP A 356 0.06 6.44 -21.56
C ASP A 356 0.93 7.60 -21.06
N ASP A 357 1.12 8.62 -21.90
CA ASP A 357 1.75 9.88 -21.51
C ASP A 357 0.71 10.99 -21.46
N ILE A 358 1.09 12.19 -21.00
CA ILE A 358 0.30 13.39 -21.29
C ILE A 358 1.15 14.48 -21.91
N VAL A 359 0.64 15.03 -23.00
CA VAL A 359 1.28 16.10 -23.77
C VAL A 359 0.25 17.19 -23.96
N ASP A 360 0.60 18.42 -23.57
CA ASP A 360 -0.29 19.58 -23.63
C ASP A 360 -1.64 19.38 -22.91
N GLY A 361 -1.63 18.61 -21.81
CA GLY A 361 -2.81 18.32 -20.99
C GLY A 361 -3.65 17.13 -21.46
N GLU A 362 -3.40 16.63 -22.66
CA GLU A 362 -4.16 15.53 -23.28
C GLU A 362 -3.44 14.19 -23.11
N VAL A 363 -4.22 13.11 -22.91
CA VAL A 363 -3.66 11.75 -22.84
C VAL A 363 -3.17 11.34 -24.24
N VAL A 364 -1.91 10.91 -24.32
CA VAL A 364 -1.29 10.40 -25.54
C VAL A 364 -0.92 8.94 -25.32
N HIS A 365 -1.42 8.08 -26.21
CA HIS A 365 -1.12 6.66 -26.15
C HIS A 365 0.26 6.33 -26.75
N PRO A 366 0.91 5.23 -26.32
CA PRO A 366 2.10 4.71 -26.98
C PRO A 366 1.86 4.50 -28.48
N ARG A 367 2.85 4.87 -29.31
CA ARG A 367 2.77 4.70 -30.76
C ARG A 367 2.64 3.22 -31.13
N ASP A 368 2.04 2.94 -32.28
CA ASP A 368 1.93 1.58 -32.85
C ASP A 368 1.45 0.53 -31.82
N THR A 369 0.48 0.90 -30.98
CA THR A 369 -0.02 0.05 -29.89
C THR A 369 -1.53 -0.08 -29.99
N VAL A 370 -2.02 -1.32 -30.00
CA VAL A 370 -3.46 -1.61 -29.85
C VAL A 370 -3.83 -1.59 -28.37
N ILE A 371 -4.96 -0.96 -28.05
CA ILE A 371 -5.38 -0.65 -26.68
C ILE A 371 -6.72 -1.31 -26.39
N TYR A 372 -6.78 -2.09 -25.31
CA TYR A 372 -7.98 -2.80 -24.84
C TYR A 372 -8.45 -2.35 -23.45
N ASP A 373 -7.86 -1.31 -22.88
CA ASP A 373 -8.23 -0.74 -21.58
C ASP A 373 -8.39 0.79 -21.64
N ASP A 374 -8.76 1.38 -20.50
CA ASP A 374 -8.93 2.83 -20.37
C ASP A 374 -7.58 3.58 -20.39
N ALA A 375 -7.66 4.91 -20.46
CA ALA A 375 -6.52 5.80 -20.31
C ALA A 375 -5.78 5.56 -18.98
N ASP A 376 -4.47 5.38 -19.04
CA ASP A 376 -3.64 4.99 -17.92
C ASP A 376 -2.25 5.68 -17.96
N PRO A 377 -2.19 6.99 -17.70
CA PRO A 377 -0.94 7.74 -17.76
C PRO A 377 -0.21 7.82 -16.41
N TYR A 378 -0.81 7.32 -15.33
CA TYR A 378 -0.24 7.45 -13.99
C TYR A 378 0.57 6.21 -13.60
N LEU A 379 1.90 6.35 -13.65
CA LEU A 379 2.84 5.34 -13.18
C LEU A 379 3.92 6.01 -12.32
N VAL A 380 3.87 5.81 -11.01
CA VAL A 380 4.88 6.33 -10.07
C VAL A 380 5.60 5.17 -9.39
N VAL A 381 6.92 5.20 -9.45
CA VAL A 381 7.78 4.18 -8.85
C VAL A 381 8.50 4.73 -7.62
N ALA A 382 9.01 3.84 -6.78
CA ALA A 382 9.86 4.21 -5.65
C ALA A 382 11.04 3.25 -5.52
N ALA A 383 12.03 3.63 -4.71
CA ALA A 383 13.12 2.73 -4.37
C ALA A 383 12.67 1.64 -3.38
N ASP A 384 13.30 0.46 -3.47
CA ASP A 384 13.15 -0.65 -2.52
C ASP A 384 14.52 -1.30 -2.27
N LYS A 385 14.53 -2.48 -1.63
CA LYS A 385 15.69 -3.33 -1.45
C LYS A 385 16.39 -3.56 -2.80
N GLY A 386 17.70 -3.26 -2.82
CA GLY A 386 18.54 -3.41 -4.00
C GLY A 386 18.49 -2.23 -4.99
N THR A 387 17.59 -1.26 -4.81
CA THR A 387 17.42 -0.09 -5.71
C THR A 387 17.42 1.24 -4.97
N ALA A 388 17.83 1.28 -3.70
CA ALA A 388 17.80 2.45 -2.81
C ALA A 388 18.39 3.75 -3.41
N ARG A 389 19.29 3.68 -4.41
CA ARG A 389 19.93 4.83 -5.07
C ARG A 389 19.45 5.06 -6.50
N PHE A 390 18.39 4.40 -6.94
CA PHE A 390 17.97 4.38 -8.35
C PHE A 390 16.83 5.35 -8.66
N SER A 391 16.29 6.10 -7.70
CA SER A 391 15.27 7.12 -7.99
C SER A 391 15.74 8.15 -9.03
N ASP A 392 16.98 8.64 -8.91
CA ASP A 392 17.56 9.54 -9.92
C ASP A 392 17.70 8.88 -11.29
N LEU A 393 18.05 7.59 -11.33
CA LEU A 393 18.14 6.84 -12.57
C LEU A 393 16.75 6.74 -13.23
N ALA A 394 15.71 6.37 -12.47
CA ALA A 394 14.34 6.30 -12.97
C ALA A 394 13.85 7.67 -13.48
N ASN A 395 14.05 8.74 -12.71
CA ASN A 395 13.70 10.12 -13.10
C ASN A 395 14.45 10.57 -14.37
N SER A 396 15.73 10.20 -14.50
CA SER A 396 16.50 10.50 -15.71
C SER A 396 15.95 9.79 -16.94
N ILE A 397 15.44 8.56 -16.79
CA ILE A 397 14.81 7.82 -17.87
C ILE A 397 13.50 8.51 -18.29
N ALA A 398 12.61 8.79 -17.32
CA ALA A 398 11.35 9.50 -17.58
C ALA A 398 11.57 10.85 -18.27
N THR A 399 12.49 11.67 -17.75
CA THR A 399 12.84 12.97 -18.32
C THR A 399 13.38 12.86 -19.75
N ARG A 400 14.29 11.91 -20.03
CA ARG A 400 14.83 11.69 -21.40
C ARG A 400 13.75 11.26 -22.38
N ARG A 401 12.72 10.55 -21.91
CA ARG A 401 11.58 10.12 -22.73
C ARG A 401 10.52 11.20 -22.90
N GLY A 402 10.64 12.32 -22.20
CA GLY A 402 9.63 13.37 -22.20
C GLY A 402 8.35 12.99 -21.45
N PHE A 403 8.41 11.96 -20.60
CA PHE A 403 7.26 11.50 -19.84
C PHE A 403 6.80 12.58 -18.86
N TRP A 404 5.49 12.86 -18.83
CA TRP A 404 4.91 14.04 -18.17
C TRP A 404 5.27 14.18 -16.68
N LEU A 405 5.49 13.06 -15.98
CA LEU A 405 5.86 13.08 -14.56
C LEU A 405 7.31 13.56 -14.33
N GLY A 406 8.17 13.59 -15.35
CA GLY A 406 9.54 14.09 -15.22
C GLY A 406 10.31 13.51 -14.02
N ASP A 407 10.71 14.36 -13.07
CA ASP A 407 11.41 13.99 -11.83
C ASP A 407 10.47 13.65 -10.63
N ALA A 408 9.16 13.65 -10.88
CA ALA A 408 8.12 13.12 -10.00
C ALA A 408 7.81 11.64 -10.28
N PHE A 409 8.34 11.07 -11.37
CA PHE A 409 8.18 9.65 -11.73
C PHE A 409 8.66 8.71 -10.61
N ALA A 410 9.76 9.08 -9.95
CA ALA A 410 10.28 8.40 -8.77
C ALA A 410 10.53 9.38 -7.62
N SER A 411 9.91 9.09 -6.47
CA SER A 411 10.09 9.88 -5.24
C SER A 411 11.47 9.65 -4.59
N GLY A 412 11.97 10.63 -3.84
CA GLY A 412 13.20 10.50 -3.05
C GLY A 412 14.50 10.53 -3.87
N GLY A 413 14.47 11.15 -5.05
CA GLY A 413 15.67 11.50 -5.81
C GLY A 413 16.36 12.75 -5.28
N SER A 414 17.44 13.16 -5.92
CA SER A 414 18.27 14.34 -5.60
C SER A 414 17.53 15.68 -5.60
N ALA A 415 16.45 15.79 -6.38
CA ALA A 415 15.56 16.96 -6.40
C ALA A 415 14.34 16.81 -5.46
N GLY A 416 14.26 15.73 -4.68
CA GLY A 416 13.19 15.46 -3.71
C GLY A 416 13.61 15.72 -2.27
N TYR A 417 12.81 15.23 -1.32
CA TYR A 417 13.12 15.36 0.10
C TYR A 417 14.00 14.21 0.60
N ASP A 418 15.11 14.53 1.26
CA ASP A 418 15.93 13.53 1.93
C ASP A 418 15.26 13.14 3.26
N HIS A 419 14.53 12.03 3.23
CA HIS A 419 13.81 11.51 4.41
C HIS A 419 14.72 11.21 5.59
N LYS A 420 15.98 10.84 5.33
CA LYS A 420 16.96 10.56 6.38
C LYS A 420 17.43 11.86 7.02
N ALA A 421 17.71 12.88 6.21
CA ALA A 421 18.07 14.21 6.73
C ALA A 421 16.90 14.85 7.50
N MET A 422 15.67 14.66 7.03
CA MET A 422 14.46 15.10 7.73
C MET A 422 14.15 14.30 9.00
N GLY A 423 14.64 13.05 9.08
CA GLY A 423 14.30 12.06 10.09
C GLY A 423 12.80 11.77 10.17
N ILE A 424 12.05 11.97 9.08
CA ILE A 424 10.59 12.09 9.13
C ILE A 424 9.90 10.79 9.54
N THR A 425 10.44 9.64 9.15
CA THR A 425 9.96 8.30 9.55
C THR A 425 10.14 8.08 11.06
N ALA A 426 11.32 8.42 11.60
CA ALA A 426 11.59 8.31 13.02
C ALA A 426 10.72 9.28 13.84
N ARG A 427 10.58 10.53 13.36
CA ARG A 427 9.69 11.53 13.97
C ARG A 427 8.23 11.05 14.00
N GLY A 428 7.77 10.39 12.94
CA GLY A 428 6.45 9.76 12.87
C GLY A 428 6.25 8.70 13.96
N GLY A 429 7.14 7.72 14.05
CA GLY A 429 7.04 6.68 15.09
C GLY A 429 7.16 7.26 16.49
N TRP A 430 7.90 8.36 16.65
CA TRP A 430 8.03 9.08 17.91
C TRP A 430 6.75 9.80 18.34
N VAL A 431 5.86 10.17 17.42
CA VAL A 431 4.53 10.69 17.76
C VAL A 431 3.75 9.64 18.57
N SER A 432 3.79 8.38 18.14
CA SER A 432 3.19 7.25 18.86
C SER A 432 3.85 7.00 20.21
N VAL A 433 5.19 6.99 20.26
CA VAL A 433 5.94 6.85 21.52
C VAL A 433 5.55 7.95 22.51
N ARG A 434 5.55 9.22 22.09
CA ARG A 434 5.17 10.34 22.95
C ARG A 434 3.75 10.19 23.49
N ARG A 435 2.79 9.72 22.67
CA ARG A 435 1.41 9.47 23.10
C ARG A 435 1.34 8.34 24.13
N HIS A 436 1.98 7.20 23.89
CA HIS A 436 1.98 6.07 24.82
C HIS A 436 2.53 6.44 26.21
N PHE A 437 3.64 7.19 26.25
CA PHE A 437 4.21 7.66 27.50
C PHE A 437 3.33 8.72 28.19
N ALA A 438 2.74 9.65 27.42
CA ALA A 438 1.82 10.65 27.98
C ALA A 438 0.58 9.99 28.61
N GLU A 439 0.09 8.89 28.05
CA GLU A 439 -1.00 8.06 28.61
C GLU A 439 -0.62 7.37 29.92
N MET A 440 0.66 7.12 30.12
CA MET A 440 1.24 6.59 31.35
C MET A 440 1.62 7.70 32.35
N GLY A 441 1.41 8.97 32.00
CA GLY A 441 1.75 10.11 32.85
C GLY A 441 3.24 10.46 32.85
N LYS A 442 4.00 10.06 31.83
CA LYS A 442 5.44 10.33 31.69
C LYS A 442 5.69 11.20 30.45
N ASN A 443 6.54 12.21 30.57
CA ASN A 443 6.93 13.08 29.47
C ASN A 443 8.30 12.67 28.91
N VAL A 444 8.32 12.07 27.72
CA VAL A 444 9.55 11.59 27.05
C VAL A 444 10.56 12.70 26.75
N ASP A 445 10.13 13.96 26.72
CA ASP A 445 11.02 15.08 26.41
C ASP A 445 11.76 15.58 27.67
N THR A 446 11.31 15.24 28.88
CA THR A 446 11.89 15.73 30.16
C THR A 446 12.22 14.64 31.18
N ASP A 447 11.46 13.55 31.22
CA ASP A 447 11.57 12.52 32.25
C ASP A 447 12.47 11.38 31.76
N ALA A 448 13.53 11.05 32.51
CA ALA A 448 14.46 10.01 32.10
C ALA A 448 13.79 8.62 31.98
N PHE A 449 14.15 7.87 30.93
CA PHE A 449 13.57 6.56 30.66
C PHE A 449 14.55 5.61 29.99
N THR A 450 14.43 4.31 30.28
CA THR A 450 15.33 3.26 29.75
C THR A 450 14.88 2.78 28.39
N VAL A 451 15.86 2.57 27.50
CA VAL A 451 15.61 2.14 26.11
C VAL A 451 16.47 0.94 25.75
N VAL A 452 15.88 -0.07 25.13
CA VAL A 452 16.58 -1.04 24.30
C VAL A 452 16.28 -0.73 22.84
N GLY A 453 17.31 -0.79 21.99
CA GLY A 453 17.19 -0.42 20.59
C GLY A 453 17.60 -1.53 19.61
N ILE A 454 16.90 -1.62 18.49
CA ILE A 454 17.25 -2.48 17.34
C ILE A 454 17.80 -1.61 16.22
N GLY A 455 19.12 -1.58 16.03
CA GLY A 455 19.82 -0.75 15.05
C GLY A 455 21.11 -0.11 15.57
N ASP A 456 21.60 0.89 14.83
CA ASP A 456 22.77 1.70 15.18
C ASP A 456 22.60 3.17 14.74
N MET A 457 23.47 4.05 15.23
CA MET A 457 23.38 5.50 14.99
C MET A 457 23.60 5.92 13.52
N SER A 458 24.13 5.05 12.67
CA SER A 458 24.27 5.32 11.23
C SER A 458 22.98 5.07 10.45
N GLY A 459 22.08 4.25 11.02
CA GLY A 459 20.76 3.95 10.47
C GLY A 459 19.83 5.16 10.50
N ASP A 460 19.01 5.30 9.44
CA ASP A 460 18.04 6.40 9.31
C ASP A 460 17.07 6.44 10.49
N VAL A 461 16.26 5.40 10.66
CA VAL A 461 15.20 5.38 11.68
C VAL A 461 15.78 5.30 13.08
N PHE A 462 16.77 4.43 13.30
CA PHE A 462 17.39 4.26 14.61
C PHE A 462 18.10 5.54 15.08
N GLY A 463 19.02 6.06 14.26
CA GLY A 463 19.85 7.20 14.60
C GLY A 463 19.01 8.44 14.87
N ASN A 464 18.07 8.75 13.97
CA ASN A 464 17.15 9.87 14.17
C ASN A 464 16.29 9.67 15.43
N GLY A 465 15.71 8.49 15.64
CA GLY A 465 14.87 8.21 16.81
C GLY A 465 15.60 8.40 18.15
N MET A 466 16.84 7.93 18.24
CA MET A 466 17.66 8.06 19.47
C MET A 466 18.20 9.47 19.73
N LEU A 467 17.92 10.43 18.84
CA LEU A 467 18.23 11.86 18.99
C LEU A 467 16.99 12.73 19.25
N LEU A 468 15.78 12.15 19.21
CA LEU A 468 14.53 12.88 19.47
C LEU A 468 14.30 13.22 20.93
N SER A 469 15.05 12.62 21.87
CA SER A 469 15.00 12.97 23.28
C SER A 469 16.36 12.89 23.96
N ARG A 470 16.66 13.93 24.76
CA ARG A 470 17.82 13.98 25.67
C ARG A 470 17.63 13.16 26.94
N ALA A 471 16.40 12.74 27.24
CA ALA A 471 16.06 11.97 28.44
C ALA A 471 16.30 10.45 28.28
N ILE A 472 16.66 10.01 27.08
CA ILE A 472 16.95 8.60 26.76
C ILE A 472 18.15 8.09 27.56
N ARG A 473 17.92 6.99 28.29
CA ARG A 473 18.94 6.10 28.86
C ARG A 473 19.00 4.83 28.01
N LEU A 474 19.85 4.83 26.97
CA LEU A 474 20.01 3.67 26.09
C LEU A 474 20.81 2.58 26.80
N VAL A 475 20.12 1.58 27.35
CA VAL A 475 20.77 0.55 28.18
C VAL A 475 21.33 -0.62 27.37
N GLY A 476 20.88 -0.76 26.12
CA GLY A 476 21.48 -1.67 25.18
C GLY A 476 20.92 -1.51 23.76
N ALA A 477 21.72 -1.88 22.78
CA ALA A 477 21.32 -1.89 21.38
C ALA A 477 22.07 -2.96 20.61
N PHE A 478 21.55 -3.37 19.46
CA PHE A 478 22.25 -4.30 18.58
C PHE A 478 21.92 -4.04 17.11
N ASP A 479 22.89 -4.28 16.23
CA ASP A 479 22.72 -4.27 14.78
C ASP A 479 23.18 -5.62 14.19
N HIS A 480 23.50 -5.67 12.90
CA HIS A 480 24.04 -6.88 12.27
C HIS A 480 25.51 -7.14 12.65
N ARG A 481 26.21 -6.16 13.24
CA ARG A 481 27.67 -6.20 13.51
C ARG A 481 27.98 -6.37 14.99
N HIS A 482 27.30 -5.63 15.86
CA HIS A 482 27.68 -5.42 17.25
C HIS A 482 26.48 -5.50 18.21
N ILE A 483 26.81 -5.69 19.49
CA ILE A 483 25.92 -5.54 20.64
C ILE A 483 26.56 -4.49 21.55
N PHE A 484 25.82 -3.43 21.84
CA PHE A 484 26.14 -2.34 22.77
C PHE A 484 25.38 -2.58 24.08
N LEU A 485 26.05 -2.50 25.22
CA LEU A 485 25.44 -2.59 26.56
C LEU A 485 25.96 -1.46 27.44
N ASP A 486 25.07 -0.74 28.09
CA ASP A 486 25.39 0.31 29.06
C ASP A 486 24.39 0.24 30.23
N PRO A 487 24.73 -0.37 31.37
CA PRO A 487 23.74 -0.67 32.40
C PRO A 487 23.14 0.57 33.11
N GLU A 488 23.89 1.67 33.21
CA GLU A 488 23.45 2.93 33.83
C GLU A 488 24.02 4.15 33.08
N PRO A 489 23.51 4.45 31.86
CA PRO A 489 24.02 5.55 31.04
C PRO A 489 23.61 6.91 31.62
N ASP A 490 24.53 7.88 31.58
CA ASP A 490 24.19 9.29 31.78
C ASP A 490 23.47 9.82 30.53
N SER A 491 22.27 10.36 30.69
CA SER A 491 21.41 10.70 29.55
C SER A 491 21.97 11.82 28.68
N GLU A 492 22.59 12.85 29.28
CA GLU A 492 23.13 14.00 28.55
C GLU A 492 24.48 13.68 27.89
N ALA A 493 25.40 13.02 28.60
CA ALA A 493 26.70 12.63 28.04
C ALA A 493 26.53 11.60 26.92
N SER A 494 25.68 10.58 27.13
CA SER A 494 25.40 9.59 26.09
C SER A 494 24.62 10.18 24.90
N TYR A 495 23.77 11.20 25.11
CA TYR A 495 23.12 11.91 24.01
C TYR A 495 24.13 12.61 23.11
N ARG A 496 25.06 13.38 23.68
CA ARG A 496 26.10 14.07 22.91
C ARG A 496 26.98 13.08 22.14
N GLU A 497 27.25 11.92 22.73
CA GLU A 497 28.00 10.87 22.06
C GLU A 497 27.22 10.21 20.93
N ARG A 498 25.92 9.94 21.12
CA ARG A 498 25.04 9.47 20.03
C ARG A 498 24.96 10.49 18.89
N GLU A 499 24.85 11.78 19.20
CA GLU A 499 24.84 12.88 18.22
C GLU A 499 26.15 12.93 17.42
N ARG A 500 27.29 12.83 18.11
CA ARG A 500 28.61 12.70 17.46
C ARG A 500 28.64 11.48 16.56
N LEU A 501 28.23 10.31 17.04
CA LEU A 501 28.27 9.06 16.30
C LEU A 501 27.39 9.08 15.04
N ALA A 502 26.22 9.70 15.11
CA ALA A 502 25.32 9.89 13.97
C ALA A 502 25.93 10.77 12.86
N SER A 503 26.77 11.75 13.24
CA SER A 503 27.45 12.64 12.28
C SER A 503 28.63 11.97 11.56
N VAL A 504 29.13 10.84 12.05
CA VAL A 504 30.28 10.12 11.48
C VAL A 504 29.80 9.21 10.33
N PRO A 505 30.24 9.43 9.08
CA PRO A 505 29.81 8.61 7.94
C PRO A 505 30.20 7.14 8.11
N GLY A 506 29.20 6.25 8.05
CA GLY A 506 29.42 4.79 8.14
C GLY A 506 29.77 4.29 9.53
N SER A 507 29.49 5.08 10.58
CA SER A 507 29.75 4.72 11.97
C SER A 507 29.10 3.39 12.39
N SER A 508 29.61 2.85 13.48
CA SER A 508 29.14 1.65 14.14
C SER A 508 29.19 1.83 15.65
N TRP A 509 28.61 0.88 16.39
CA TRP A 509 28.77 0.87 17.84
C TRP A 509 30.23 0.80 18.30
N ASP A 510 31.15 0.25 17.50
CA ASP A 510 32.57 0.17 17.89
C ASP A 510 33.27 1.55 17.89
N ASP A 511 32.68 2.53 17.19
CA ASP A 511 33.16 3.92 17.15
C ASP A 511 32.67 4.73 18.37
N TYR A 512 31.85 4.15 19.26
CA TYR A 512 31.37 4.79 20.49
C TYR A 512 32.52 4.98 21.48
N ASP A 513 32.62 6.16 22.10
CA ASP A 513 33.61 6.46 23.13
C ASP A 513 33.35 5.60 24.37
N ARG A 514 34.13 4.52 24.50
CA ARG A 514 34.04 3.55 25.59
C ARG A 514 34.31 4.17 26.97
N SER A 515 34.91 5.37 27.05
CA SER A 515 35.09 6.08 28.33
C SER A 515 33.79 6.64 28.89
N LEU A 516 32.77 6.81 28.06
CA LEU A 516 31.44 7.28 28.44
C LEU A 516 30.47 6.14 28.81
N VAL A 517 30.85 4.89 28.55
CA VAL A 517 30.05 3.72 28.91
C VAL A 517 30.15 3.48 30.42
N SER A 518 29.01 3.24 31.08
CA SER A 518 29.01 3.00 32.53
C SER A 518 29.74 1.71 32.93
N ALA A 519 30.07 1.61 34.22
CA ALA A 519 30.85 0.51 34.75
C ALA A 519 30.22 -0.86 34.46
N GLY A 520 30.96 -1.70 33.74
CA GLY A 520 30.55 -3.06 33.37
C GLY A 520 29.83 -3.17 32.02
N GLY A 521 29.58 -2.06 31.33
CA GLY A 521 29.09 -2.03 29.94
C GLY A 521 30.23 -2.20 28.92
N GLY A 522 29.86 -2.16 27.63
CA GLY A 522 30.82 -2.22 26.53
C GLY A 522 30.18 -2.48 25.16
N VAL A 523 31.03 -2.73 24.17
CA VAL A 523 30.66 -3.08 22.80
C VAL A 523 31.36 -4.35 22.39
N TRP A 524 30.59 -5.30 21.85
CA TRP A 524 31.08 -6.60 21.40
C TRP A 524 30.60 -6.94 19.99
N PRO A 525 31.42 -7.60 19.17
CA PRO A 525 30.99 -8.08 17.86
C PRO A 525 30.03 -9.27 17.99
N ARG A 526 29.04 -9.36 17.11
CA ARG A 526 28.11 -10.51 17.03
C ARG A 526 28.78 -11.82 16.66
N THR A 527 30.00 -11.77 16.14
CA THR A 527 30.85 -12.93 15.84
C THR A 527 31.60 -13.46 17.06
N ALA A 528 31.53 -12.79 18.21
CA ALA A 528 32.13 -13.29 19.45
C ALA A 528 31.54 -14.65 19.84
N LYS A 529 32.37 -15.54 20.40
CA LYS A 529 31.88 -16.84 20.92
C LYS A 529 30.98 -16.66 22.14
N LYS A 530 31.36 -15.75 23.03
CA LYS A 530 30.66 -15.38 24.26
C LYS A 530 30.95 -13.92 24.62
N ILE A 531 30.01 -13.30 25.32
CA ILE A 531 30.08 -11.94 25.86
C ILE A 531 30.08 -12.08 27.39
N PRO A 532 31.13 -11.60 28.09
CA PRO A 532 31.14 -11.57 29.55
C PRO A 532 30.14 -10.53 30.06
N LEU A 533 29.33 -10.91 31.04
CA LEU A 533 28.29 -10.06 31.61
C LEU A 533 28.67 -9.66 33.04
N SER A 534 28.87 -8.36 33.24
CA SER A 534 29.10 -7.76 34.56
C SER A 534 27.86 -7.92 35.46
N PRO A 535 27.99 -7.82 36.80
CA PRO A 535 26.84 -7.81 37.70
C PRO A 535 25.75 -6.79 37.32
N GLN A 536 26.15 -5.58 36.91
CA GLN A 536 25.27 -4.49 36.53
C GLN A 536 24.49 -4.82 35.24
N VAL A 537 25.16 -5.34 34.22
CA VAL A 537 24.51 -5.78 32.97
C VAL A 537 23.57 -6.95 33.22
N ARG A 538 23.97 -7.91 34.07
CA ARG A 538 23.11 -9.05 34.43
C ARG A 538 21.82 -8.62 35.11
N GLU A 539 21.92 -7.68 36.05
CA GLU A 539 20.76 -7.08 36.71
C GLU A 539 19.86 -6.37 35.69
N ARG A 540 20.45 -5.53 34.81
CA ARG A 540 19.70 -4.79 33.79
C ARG A 540 18.97 -5.70 32.78
N LEU A 541 19.61 -6.81 32.39
CA LEU A 541 19.02 -7.78 31.44
C LEU A 541 18.13 -8.84 32.12
N GLY A 542 18.15 -8.93 33.45
CA GLY A 542 17.42 -9.96 34.19
C GLY A 542 17.97 -11.38 34.01
N VAL A 543 19.29 -11.52 33.86
CA VAL A 543 19.95 -12.83 33.64
C VAL A 543 20.93 -13.17 34.77
N THR A 544 21.13 -14.46 35.04
CA THR A 544 22.07 -14.93 36.08
C THR A 544 23.43 -15.39 35.53
N ALA A 545 23.50 -15.72 34.24
CA ALA A 545 24.71 -16.20 33.59
C ALA A 545 25.81 -15.12 33.55
N THR A 546 27.04 -15.48 33.87
CA THR A 546 28.20 -14.58 33.85
C THR A 546 28.78 -14.36 32.46
N GLU A 547 28.39 -15.18 31.49
CA GLU A 547 28.71 -15.03 30.07
C GLU A 547 27.61 -15.68 29.21
N LEU A 548 27.29 -15.08 28.06
CA LEU A 548 26.30 -15.61 27.12
C LEU A 548 26.81 -15.51 25.68
N PRO A 549 26.43 -16.43 24.77
CA PRO A 549 26.67 -16.23 23.35
C PRO A 549 25.86 -15.02 22.82
N PRO A 550 26.30 -14.31 21.77
CA PRO A 550 25.64 -13.08 21.31
C PRO A 550 24.14 -13.20 21.03
N HIS A 551 23.69 -14.31 20.45
CA HIS A 551 22.26 -14.51 20.16
C HIS A 551 21.39 -14.56 21.43
N GLU A 552 21.90 -15.14 22.52
CA GLU A 552 21.21 -15.15 23.82
C GLU A 552 21.24 -13.78 24.50
N VAL A 553 22.30 -12.98 24.28
CA VAL A 553 22.32 -11.58 24.74
C VAL A 553 21.27 -10.75 24.00
N VAL A 554 21.08 -10.95 22.69
CA VAL A 554 20.01 -10.28 21.93
C VAL A 554 18.64 -10.66 22.48
N LYS A 555 18.38 -11.95 22.77
CA LYS A 555 17.13 -12.36 23.43
C LYS A 555 16.94 -11.69 24.79
N ALA A 556 18.00 -11.60 25.59
CA ALA A 556 17.97 -10.93 26.89
C ALA A 556 17.69 -9.42 26.77
N LEU A 557 18.18 -8.76 25.71
CA LEU A 557 17.85 -7.37 25.38
C LEU A 557 16.38 -7.21 24.98
N LEU A 558 15.88 -8.05 24.08
CA LEU A 558 14.49 -8.02 23.60
C LEU A 558 13.48 -8.26 24.73
N THR A 559 13.86 -9.01 25.75
CA THR A 559 13.02 -9.34 26.91
C THR A 559 13.34 -8.50 28.14
N ALA A 560 14.26 -7.53 28.06
CA ALA A 560 14.66 -6.72 29.22
C ALA A 560 13.48 -5.90 29.79
N ASP A 561 13.53 -5.64 31.10
CA ASP A 561 12.57 -4.77 31.77
C ASP A 561 12.99 -3.29 31.57
N VAL A 562 12.38 -2.64 30.59
CA VAL A 562 12.70 -1.28 30.15
C VAL A 562 11.45 -0.47 29.80
N ASP A 563 11.56 0.86 29.80
CA ASP A 563 10.44 1.71 29.44
C ASP A 563 10.08 1.59 27.94
N LEU A 564 11.10 1.53 27.05
CA LEU A 564 10.91 1.50 25.60
C LEU A 564 11.78 0.43 24.92
N LEU A 565 11.17 -0.38 24.05
CA LEU A 565 11.86 -1.11 22.99
C LEU A 565 11.65 -0.35 21.67
N TRP A 566 12.71 0.22 21.11
CA TRP A 566 12.68 0.95 19.86
C TRP A 566 13.16 0.09 18.70
N ASN A 567 12.27 -0.25 17.77
CA ASN A 567 12.64 -0.91 16.53
C ASN A 567 12.99 0.14 15.47
N GLY A 568 14.28 0.39 15.25
CA GLY A 568 14.78 1.23 14.16
C GLY A 568 15.45 0.45 13.02
N GLY A 569 15.32 -0.88 13.04
CA GLY A 569 15.98 -1.81 12.13
C GLY A 569 15.00 -2.57 11.22
N ILE A 570 15.52 -3.60 10.56
CA ILE A 570 14.74 -4.51 9.70
C ILE A 570 14.83 -5.91 10.26
N GLY A 571 13.70 -6.59 10.40
CA GLY A 571 13.62 -8.00 10.79
C GLY A 571 12.53 -8.28 11.82
N THR A 572 12.07 -9.52 11.85
CA THR A 572 11.00 -9.97 12.76
C THR A 572 11.60 -10.62 14.00
N TYR A 573 11.66 -9.88 15.10
CA TYR A 573 12.32 -10.24 16.36
C TYR A 573 11.38 -10.81 17.43
N VAL A 574 10.08 -10.57 17.30
CA VAL A 574 9.07 -11.09 18.24
C VAL A 574 7.96 -11.79 17.46
N LYS A 575 7.60 -12.99 17.90
CA LYS A 575 6.44 -13.77 17.42
C LYS A 575 5.45 -13.98 18.57
N ALA A 576 4.21 -14.35 18.24
CA ALA A 576 3.29 -14.85 19.25
C ALA A 576 3.76 -16.20 19.82
N SER A 577 3.33 -16.53 21.04
CA SER A 577 3.58 -17.82 21.67
C SER A 577 2.98 -18.99 20.87
N ALA A 578 1.87 -18.74 20.15
CA ALA A 578 1.22 -19.72 19.29
C ALA A 578 1.88 -19.90 17.90
N GLU A 579 2.85 -19.05 17.53
CA GLU A 579 3.54 -19.11 16.24
C GLU A 579 4.84 -19.91 16.34
N GLY A 580 5.20 -20.63 15.28
CA GLY A 580 6.54 -21.18 15.08
C GLY A 580 7.49 -20.13 14.48
N HIS A 581 8.79 -20.42 14.45
CA HIS A 581 9.75 -19.51 13.80
C HIS A 581 9.47 -19.32 12.30
N ALA A 582 9.03 -20.37 11.61
CA ALA A 582 8.71 -20.34 10.18
C ALA A 582 7.58 -19.37 9.83
N ASP A 583 6.61 -19.17 10.74
CA ASP A 583 5.45 -18.29 10.51
C ASP A 583 5.85 -16.81 10.39
N ALA A 584 6.98 -16.43 11.01
CA ALA A 584 7.51 -15.07 10.94
C ALA A 584 8.16 -14.73 9.58
N ALA A 585 8.35 -15.70 8.70
CA ALA A 585 8.92 -15.56 7.35
C ALA A 585 10.29 -14.83 7.31
N ASP A 586 11.10 -14.95 8.37
CA ASP A 586 12.41 -14.31 8.50
C ASP A 586 13.46 -15.25 9.13
N PRO A 587 13.99 -16.23 8.39
CA PRO A 587 14.89 -17.24 8.93
C PRO A 587 16.21 -16.64 9.48
N ALA A 588 16.60 -15.45 9.03
CA ALA A 588 17.84 -14.80 9.48
C ALA A 588 17.81 -14.42 10.97
N ASN A 589 16.61 -14.21 11.53
CA ASN A 589 16.41 -13.83 12.92
C ASN A 589 15.90 -14.97 13.82
N ASP A 590 15.73 -16.20 13.30
CA ASP A 590 15.23 -17.35 14.07
C ASP A 590 16.01 -17.57 15.37
N ALA A 591 17.34 -17.48 15.32
CA ALA A 591 18.22 -17.72 16.46
C ALA A 591 18.09 -16.69 17.59
N VAL A 592 17.52 -15.50 17.31
CA VAL A 592 17.36 -14.40 18.27
C VAL A 592 15.90 -14.06 18.58
N ARG A 593 14.95 -14.64 17.85
CA ARG A 593 13.52 -14.34 18.00
C ARG A 593 12.99 -14.81 19.36
N VAL A 594 12.17 -13.97 19.98
CA VAL A 594 11.52 -14.24 21.28
C VAL A 594 10.00 -14.27 21.14
N GLU A 595 9.32 -14.74 22.18
CA GLU A 595 7.86 -14.73 22.25
C GLU A 595 7.35 -13.41 22.83
N ALA A 596 6.18 -12.95 22.38
CA ALA A 596 5.55 -11.73 22.86
C ALA A 596 5.24 -11.76 24.36
N SER A 597 4.96 -12.95 24.90
CA SER A 597 4.76 -13.21 26.34
C SER A 597 6.00 -12.94 27.20
N ASP A 598 7.20 -12.99 26.62
CA ASP A 598 8.47 -12.78 27.33
C ASP A 598 8.92 -11.31 27.29
N VAL A 599 8.31 -10.48 26.43
CA VAL A 599 8.69 -9.07 26.28
C VAL A 599 8.16 -8.25 27.45
N ARG A 600 9.07 -7.63 28.21
CA ARG A 600 8.76 -6.84 29.40
C ARG A 600 8.82 -5.32 29.20
N ALA A 601 9.20 -4.87 28.01
CA ALA A 601 9.19 -3.43 27.71
C ALA A 601 7.78 -2.86 27.96
N ALA A 602 7.67 -1.65 28.51
CA ALA A 602 6.36 -1.03 28.74
C ALA A 602 5.72 -0.48 27.45
N VAL A 603 6.56 0.05 26.56
CA VAL A 603 6.18 0.57 25.24
C VAL A 603 7.07 -0.06 24.17
N ILE A 604 6.49 -0.38 23.03
CA ILE A 604 7.23 -0.71 21.80
C ILE A 604 6.90 0.36 20.75
N GLY A 605 7.93 0.96 20.17
CA GLY A 605 7.80 1.86 19.02
C GLY A 605 8.39 1.23 17.77
N GLU A 606 7.61 1.12 16.70
CA GLU A 606 8.03 0.50 15.44
C GLU A 606 8.28 1.53 14.33
N GLY A 607 9.44 2.19 14.38
CA GLY A 607 9.89 3.03 13.27
C GLY A 607 10.34 2.21 12.06
N GLY A 608 10.89 1.01 12.29
CA GLY A 608 11.23 0.03 11.25
C GLY A 608 10.02 -0.77 10.77
N ASN A 609 10.19 -1.57 9.71
CA ASN A 609 9.13 -2.47 9.24
C ASN A 609 9.25 -3.85 9.92
N LEU A 610 8.11 -4.45 10.27
CA LEU A 610 7.96 -5.84 10.70
C LEU A 610 8.83 -6.24 11.90
N GLY A 611 8.97 -5.39 12.92
CA GLY A 611 9.69 -5.76 14.16
C GLY A 611 9.05 -6.94 14.88
N LEU A 612 7.73 -7.01 14.79
CA LEU A 612 6.87 -8.01 15.41
C LEU A 612 5.93 -8.61 14.35
N THR A 613 5.58 -9.89 14.48
CA THR A 613 4.43 -10.43 13.75
C THR A 613 3.16 -9.73 14.23
N GLN A 614 2.12 -9.65 13.39
CA GLN A 614 0.87 -9.03 13.81
C GLN A 614 0.24 -9.73 15.01
N ARG A 615 0.33 -11.07 15.09
CA ARG A 615 -0.12 -11.85 16.25
C ARG A 615 0.68 -11.49 17.51
N ALA A 616 1.99 -11.28 17.40
CA ALA A 616 2.83 -10.84 18.52
C ALA A 616 2.40 -9.47 19.06
N ARG A 617 2.07 -8.51 18.18
CA ARG A 617 1.57 -7.19 18.60
C ARG A 617 0.29 -7.31 19.41
N ILE A 618 -0.63 -8.16 18.96
CA ILE A 618 -1.90 -8.41 19.64
C ILE A 618 -1.68 -9.07 21.00
N GLU A 619 -0.85 -10.13 21.07
CA GLU A 619 -0.54 -10.80 22.33
C GLU A 619 0.15 -9.87 23.33
N TYR A 620 1.15 -9.11 22.89
CA TYR A 620 1.84 -8.13 23.72
C TYR A 620 0.86 -7.05 24.24
N ALA A 621 -0.03 -6.54 23.39
CA ALA A 621 -1.05 -5.57 23.80
C ALA A 621 -2.08 -6.15 24.78
N LEU A 622 -2.52 -7.40 24.58
CA LEU A 622 -3.42 -8.10 25.51
C LEU A 622 -2.77 -8.33 26.88
N ASN A 623 -1.44 -8.45 26.93
CA ASN A 623 -0.66 -8.55 28.17
C ASN A 623 -0.39 -7.19 28.83
N GLY A 624 -0.95 -6.09 28.30
CA GLY A 624 -0.84 -4.74 28.87
C GLY A 624 0.31 -3.91 28.30
N GLY A 625 1.06 -4.44 27.35
CA GLY A 625 2.07 -3.70 26.60
C GLY A 625 1.45 -2.64 25.68
N ARG A 626 2.16 -1.55 25.41
CA ARG A 626 1.67 -0.46 24.54
C ARG A 626 2.38 -0.48 23.20
N ILE A 627 1.62 -0.76 22.15
CA ILE A 627 2.10 -0.80 20.76
C ILE A 627 0.93 -0.48 19.82
N ASN A 628 1.21 0.14 18.67
CA ASN A 628 0.27 0.21 17.55
C ASN A 628 0.61 -0.89 16.52
N ALA A 629 0.57 -0.57 15.23
CA ALA A 629 1.17 -1.36 14.17
C ALA A 629 2.21 -0.51 13.43
N ASP A 630 3.22 -1.16 12.84
CA ASP A 630 4.29 -0.47 12.11
C ASP A 630 3.78 0.45 10.99
N PHE A 631 2.74 0.04 10.26
CA PHE A 631 2.12 0.85 9.21
C PHE A 631 1.40 2.10 9.73
N ILE A 632 1.20 2.24 11.04
CA ILE A 632 0.78 3.49 11.70
C ILE A 632 2.01 4.31 12.04
N ASP A 633 2.97 3.71 12.75
CA ASP A 633 4.11 4.40 13.32
C ASP A 633 5.08 4.92 12.24
N ASN A 634 5.31 4.17 11.16
CA ASN A 634 6.26 4.52 10.10
C ASN A 634 5.63 5.08 8.81
N ALA A 635 4.35 5.44 8.87
CA ALA A 635 3.58 5.93 7.71
C ALA A 635 4.08 7.27 7.15
N THR A 636 4.68 8.11 7.99
CA THR A 636 5.07 9.48 7.65
C THR A 636 6.09 9.57 6.51
N GLY A 637 6.97 8.57 6.38
CA GLY A 637 7.88 8.49 5.24
C GLY A 637 7.11 8.37 3.92
N VAL A 638 6.12 7.49 3.86
CA VAL A 638 5.31 7.28 2.65
C VAL A 638 4.44 8.51 2.33
N ALA A 639 3.84 9.13 3.36
CA ALA A 639 3.04 10.35 3.25
C ALA A 639 3.85 11.57 2.78
N THR A 640 5.09 11.73 3.26
CA THR A 640 5.99 12.82 2.82
C THR A 640 6.28 12.72 1.33
N SER A 641 6.59 11.53 0.84
CA SER A 641 6.80 11.34 -0.59
C SER A 641 5.55 11.53 -1.44
N ASP A 642 4.36 11.20 -0.93
CA ASP A 642 3.11 11.44 -1.68
C ASP A 642 2.91 12.93 -1.93
N ARG A 643 3.07 13.72 -0.87
CA ARG A 643 3.01 15.19 -0.95
C ARG A 643 4.12 15.78 -1.82
N GLU A 644 5.33 15.19 -1.79
CA GLU A 644 6.41 15.57 -2.72
C GLU A 644 5.97 15.41 -4.18
N VAL A 645 5.40 14.25 -4.54
CA VAL A 645 4.97 13.98 -5.92
C VAL A 645 3.86 14.94 -6.33
N ASN A 646 2.82 15.12 -5.52
CA ASN A 646 1.72 16.04 -5.84
C ASN A 646 2.18 17.50 -5.93
N LEU A 647 3.13 17.91 -5.08
CA LEU A 647 3.74 19.23 -5.17
C LEU A 647 4.54 19.41 -6.45
N LYS A 648 5.34 18.42 -6.86
CA LYS A 648 6.06 18.45 -8.13
C LYS A 648 5.10 18.54 -9.32
N VAL A 649 4.03 17.75 -9.33
CA VAL A 649 2.99 17.80 -10.38
C VAL A 649 2.40 19.21 -10.50
N ALA A 650 2.01 19.84 -9.39
CA ALA A 650 1.47 21.21 -9.40
C ALA A 650 2.48 22.24 -9.90
N LEU A 651 3.75 22.15 -9.46
CA LEU A 651 4.79 23.09 -9.85
C LEU A 651 5.24 22.89 -11.31
N ASP A 652 5.30 21.66 -11.80
CA ASP A 652 5.67 21.35 -13.18
C ASP A 652 4.60 21.79 -14.17
N ALA A 653 3.33 21.70 -13.79
CA ALA A 653 2.26 22.33 -14.56
C ALA A 653 2.46 23.86 -14.68
N ALA A 654 2.95 24.53 -13.62
CA ALA A 654 3.23 25.97 -13.65
C ALA A 654 4.46 26.31 -14.51
N VAL A 655 5.48 25.44 -14.50
CA VAL A 655 6.65 25.56 -15.37
C VAL A 655 6.25 25.36 -16.84
N ALA A 656 5.45 24.35 -17.15
CA ALA A 656 4.95 24.09 -18.50
C ALA A 656 4.09 25.24 -19.04
N ALA A 657 3.30 25.89 -18.16
CA ALA A 657 2.52 27.08 -18.51
C ALA A 657 3.37 28.35 -18.69
N GLY A 658 4.68 28.32 -18.36
CA GLY A 658 5.56 29.49 -18.42
C GLY A 658 5.35 30.49 -17.27
N GLU A 659 4.61 30.12 -16.23
CA GLU A 659 4.27 30.96 -15.07
C GLU A 659 5.34 30.88 -13.96
N LEU A 660 6.13 29.80 -13.97
CA LEU A 660 7.21 29.56 -13.03
C LEU A 660 8.50 29.16 -13.77
N PRO A 661 9.64 29.83 -13.54
CA PRO A 661 10.93 29.35 -14.04
C PRO A 661 11.35 28.03 -13.38
N ALA A 662 11.96 27.12 -14.15
CA ALA A 662 12.41 25.81 -13.65
C ALA A 662 13.40 25.90 -12.46
N GLU A 663 14.27 26.91 -12.41
CA GLU A 663 15.18 27.13 -11.28
C GLU A 663 14.44 27.58 -10.00
N GLU A 664 13.39 28.40 -10.16
CA GLU A 664 12.55 28.85 -9.05
C GLU A 664 11.75 27.68 -8.47
N ARG A 665 11.31 26.74 -9.32
CA ARG A 665 10.58 25.52 -8.92
C ARG A 665 11.31 24.71 -7.84
N ASN A 666 12.59 24.40 -8.06
CA ASN A 666 13.37 23.62 -7.10
C ASN A 666 13.65 24.40 -5.81
N THR A 667 13.79 25.73 -5.91
CA THR A 667 13.95 26.59 -4.73
C THR A 667 12.69 26.60 -3.86
N LEU A 668 11.50 26.66 -4.47
CA LEU A 668 10.22 26.58 -3.77
C LEU A 668 10.04 25.21 -3.11
N LEU A 669 10.31 24.13 -3.85
CA LEU A 669 10.22 22.76 -3.34
C LEU A 669 11.08 22.58 -2.07
N ALA A 670 12.35 22.98 -2.11
CA ALA A 670 13.23 22.90 -0.95
C ALA A 670 12.76 23.76 0.24
N ARG A 671 12.17 24.93 -0.03
CA ARG A 671 11.73 25.87 1.02
C ARG A 671 10.57 25.35 1.86
N VAL A 672 9.68 24.53 1.29
CA VAL A 672 8.45 24.07 1.97
C VAL A 672 8.60 22.71 2.66
N GLN A 673 9.81 22.15 2.66
CA GLN A 673 10.10 20.85 3.29
C GLN A 673 9.61 20.76 4.75
N ASP A 674 9.81 21.82 5.54
CA ASP A 674 9.40 21.85 6.95
C ASP A 674 7.88 21.92 7.10
N GLU A 675 7.18 22.72 6.27
CA GLU A 675 5.72 22.81 6.24
C GLU A 675 5.09 21.43 5.91
N ILE A 676 5.67 20.70 4.96
CA ILE A 676 5.26 19.32 4.61
C ILE A 676 5.48 18.39 5.80
N GLY A 677 6.65 18.45 6.44
CA GLY A 677 6.98 17.61 7.59
C GLY A 677 6.04 17.84 8.77
N GLU A 678 5.71 19.09 9.08
CA GLU A 678 4.77 19.45 10.14
C GLU A 678 3.36 18.91 9.86
N SER A 679 2.87 19.09 8.64
CA SER A 679 1.54 18.63 8.28
C SER A 679 1.44 17.10 8.25
N VAL A 680 2.49 16.37 7.82
CA VAL A 680 2.49 14.89 7.88
C VAL A 680 2.50 14.38 9.33
N LEU A 681 3.21 15.07 10.22
CA LEU A 681 3.24 14.71 11.63
C LEU A 681 1.92 15.03 12.34
N ALA A 682 1.20 16.06 11.89
CA ALA A 682 -0.15 16.36 12.37
C ALA A 682 -1.13 15.21 12.02
N ASP A 683 -1.08 14.70 10.79
CA ASP A 683 -1.89 13.54 10.37
C ASP A 683 -1.57 12.30 11.23
N ALA A 684 -0.28 12.02 11.45
CA ALA A 684 0.14 10.92 12.32
C ALA A 684 -0.36 11.08 13.77
N ALA A 685 -0.37 12.32 14.29
CA ALA A 685 -0.88 12.61 15.63
C ALA A 685 -2.40 12.40 15.73
N SER A 686 -3.15 12.82 14.72
CA SER A 686 -4.60 12.59 14.62
C SER A 686 -4.93 11.10 14.57
N GLN A 687 -4.25 10.34 13.71
CA GLN A 687 -4.43 8.90 13.59
C GLN A 687 -4.15 8.17 14.91
N THR A 688 -3.04 8.49 15.58
CA THR A 688 -2.69 7.88 16.86
C THR A 688 -3.68 8.25 17.97
N LEU A 689 -4.22 9.47 17.97
CA LEU A 689 -5.30 9.88 18.88
C LEU A 689 -6.58 9.08 18.62
N ALA A 690 -6.98 8.88 17.36
CA ALA A 690 -8.15 8.08 16.99
C ALA A 690 -8.07 6.66 17.58
N ILE A 691 -6.90 6.03 17.49
CA ILE A 691 -6.66 4.71 18.10
C ILE A 691 -6.80 4.78 19.63
N SER A 692 -6.25 5.80 20.30
CA SER A 692 -6.39 5.97 21.74
C SER A 692 -7.84 6.19 22.19
N LEU A 693 -8.63 6.92 21.41
CA LEU A 693 -10.06 7.11 21.69
C LEU A 693 -10.82 5.79 21.59
N ALA A 694 -10.59 5.03 20.52
CA ALA A 694 -11.21 3.73 20.32
C ALA A 694 -10.77 2.70 21.38
N GLU A 695 -9.50 2.70 21.79
CA GLU A 695 -8.97 1.78 22.82
C GLU A 695 -9.61 2.03 24.19
N VAL A 696 -9.69 3.30 24.63
CA VAL A 696 -10.24 3.64 25.96
C VAL A 696 -11.72 3.26 26.08
N HIS A 697 -12.44 3.21 24.96
CA HIS A 697 -13.85 2.80 24.88
C HIS A 697 -14.04 1.41 24.23
N ALA A 698 -12.98 0.61 24.10
CA ALA A 698 -13.01 -0.62 23.30
C ALA A 698 -14.08 -1.64 23.72
N PRO A 699 -14.36 -1.88 25.02
CA PRO A 699 -15.44 -2.78 25.41
C PRO A 699 -16.83 -2.30 24.94
N PHE A 700 -17.07 -0.99 24.99
CA PHE A 700 -18.31 -0.37 24.52
C PHE A 700 -18.44 -0.46 22.98
N LEU A 701 -17.32 -0.31 22.27
CA LEU A 701 -17.29 -0.31 20.81
C LEU A 701 -17.25 -1.71 20.19
N LEU A 702 -17.05 -2.78 20.97
CA LEU A 702 -16.80 -4.13 20.42
C LEU A 702 -17.88 -4.60 19.45
N GLY A 703 -19.17 -4.42 19.80
CA GLY A 703 -20.27 -4.80 18.91
C GLY A 703 -20.30 -3.98 17.62
N ARG A 704 -19.88 -2.70 17.65
CA ARG A 704 -19.74 -1.86 16.46
C ARG A 704 -18.58 -2.34 15.58
N HIS A 705 -17.44 -2.66 16.20
CA HIS A 705 -16.28 -3.18 15.48
C HIS A 705 -16.54 -4.55 14.85
N GLU A 706 -17.32 -5.43 15.50
CA GLU A 706 -17.74 -6.71 14.92
C GLU A 706 -18.53 -6.52 13.62
N ARG A 707 -19.53 -5.63 13.62
CA ARG A 707 -20.30 -5.28 12.41
C ARG A 707 -19.42 -4.64 11.33
N LEU A 708 -18.49 -3.77 11.72
CA LEU A 708 -17.54 -3.17 10.79
C LEU A 708 -16.64 -4.22 10.13
N ILE A 709 -16.15 -5.22 10.88
CA ILE A 709 -15.35 -6.31 10.31
C ILE A 709 -16.15 -7.03 9.22
N GLU A 710 -17.42 -7.35 9.49
CA GLU A 710 -18.32 -8.00 8.51
C GLU A 710 -18.58 -7.13 7.27
N ASN A 711 -18.75 -5.82 7.45
CA ASN A 711 -18.89 -4.86 6.35
C ASN A 711 -17.62 -4.77 5.51
N LEU A 712 -16.44 -4.66 6.13
CA LEU A 712 -15.17 -4.62 5.40
C LEU A 712 -14.91 -5.94 4.63
N GLU A 713 -15.29 -7.10 5.18
CA GLU A 713 -15.17 -8.38 4.45
C GLU A 713 -16.07 -8.41 3.21
N ARG A 714 -17.28 -7.84 3.31
CA ARG A 714 -18.25 -7.82 2.22
C ARG A 714 -17.90 -6.78 1.15
N ASP A 715 -17.60 -5.55 1.57
CA ASP A 715 -17.58 -4.37 0.69
C ASP A 715 -16.14 -3.93 0.34
N ALA A 716 -15.17 -4.19 1.22
CA ALA A 716 -13.74 -3.95 0.95
C ALA A 716 -12.97 -5.24 0.58
N GLY A 717 -13.62 -6.41 0.61
CA GLY A 717 -13.03 -7.69 0.25
C GLY A 717 -11.87 -8.13 1.16
N ILE A 718 -11.78 -7.60 2.39
CA ILE A 718 -10.73 -7.99 3.32
C ILE A 718 -10.94 -9.42 3.82
N SER A 719 -9.87 -10.07 4.25
CA SER A 719 -9.96 -11.37 4.94
C SER A 719 -9.57 -11.19 6.39
N ARG A 720 -10.50 -11.42 7.34
CA ARG A 720 -10.18 -11.30 8.78
C ARG A 720 -8.97 -12.14 9.18
N ALA A 721 -8.81 -13.33 8.59
CA ALA A 721 -7.69 -14.21 8.89
C ALA A 721 -6.35 -13.66 8.38
N ALA A 722 -6.35 -13.06 7.18
CA ALA A 722 -5.14 -12.47 6.60
C ALA A 722 -4.70 -11.19 7.33
N GLU A 723 -5.66 -10.40 7.81
CA GLU A 723 -5.42 -9.18 8.59
C GLU A 723 -5.22 -9.47 10.09
N VAL A 724 -5.32 -10.73 10.51
CA VAL A 724 -5.18 -11.18 11.89
C VAL A 724 -6.20 -10.50 12.83
N LEU A 725 -7.41 -10.30 12.32
CA LEU A 725 -8.57 -9.84 13.10
C LEU A 725 -9.24 -11.02 13.81
N PRO A 726 -9.84 -10.81 15.00
CA PRO A 726 -10.46 -11.88 15.76
C PRO A 726 -11.64 -12.52 15.03
N SER A 727 -11.78 -13.83 15.20
CA SER A 727 -12.96 -14.60 14.80
C SER A 727 -14.19 -14.21 15.63
N ALA A 728 -15.38 -14.55 15.14
CA ALA A 728 -16.63 -14.35 15.89
C ALA A 728 -16.62 -15.03 17.26
N ALA A 729 -15.97 -16.20 17.37
CA ALA A 729 -15.82 -16.92 18.63
C ALA A 729 -14.94 -16.16 19.64
N GLU A 730 -13.83 -15.56 19.18
CA GLU A 730 -12.94 -14.73 19.99
C GLU A 730 -13.62 -13.42 20.41
N LEU A 731 -14.32 -12.75 19.49
CA LEU A 731 -15.11 -11.54 19.79
C LEU A 731 -16.17 -11.82 20.87
N SER A 732 -16.92 -12.93 20.72
CA SER A 732 -17.90 -13.36 21.72
C SER A 732 -17.28 -13.66 23.08
N ALA A 733 -16.07 -14.25 23.11
CA ALA A 733 -15.34 -14.49 24.35
C ALA A 733 -14.89 -13.19 25.02
N ARG A 734 -14.36 -12.23 24.25
CA ARG A 734 -13.96 -10.91 24.74
C ARG A 734 -15.15 -10.11 25.27
N HIS A 735 -16.27 -10.15 24.57
CA HIS A 735 -17.51 -9.51 25.02
C HIS A 735 -17.94 -10.01 26.41
N ARG A 736 -17.96 -11.34 26.63
CA ARG A 736 -18.26 -11.93 27.95
C ARG A 736 -17.24 -11.54 29.03
N ALA A 737 -16.01 -11.25 28.64
CA ALA A 737 -14.96 -10.80 29.54
C ALA A 737 -14.93 -9.27 29.76
N GLY A 738 -15.85 -8.51 29.14
CA GLY A 738 -15.83 -7.04 29.19
C GLY A 738 -14.61 -6.41 28.50
N GLN A 739 -14.03 -7.11 27.53
CA GLN A 739 -12.86 -6.69 26.77
C GLN A 739 -13.28 -6.20 25.37
N GLY A 740 -12.45 -5.37 24.75
CA GLY A 740 -12.64 -4.91 23.37
C GLY A 740 -11.53 -5.36 22.43
N LEU A 741 -11.39 -4.65 21.31
CA LEU A 741 -10.22 -4.77 20.44
C LEU A 741 -9.02 -4.04 21.05
N VAL A 742 -7.81 -4.53 20.79
CA VAL A 742 -6.56 -3.87 21.18
C VAL A 742 -6.05 -2.97 20.05
N ARG A 743 -5.11 -2.07 20.38
CA ARG A 743 -4.61 -1.04 19.45
C ARG A 743 -4.13 -1.58 18.09
N PRO A 744 -3.40 -2.71 17.98
CA PRO A 744 -3.01 -3.24 16.67
C PRO A 744 -4.18 -3.69 15.80
N GLU A 745 -5.28 -4.14 16.40
CA GLU A 745 -6.51 -4.52 15.68
C GLU A 745 -7.30 -3.28 15.27
N ILE A 746 -7.40 -2.28 16.17
CA ILE A 746 -8.03 -0.99 15.89
C ILE A 746 -7.30 -0.27 14.75
N ALA A 747 -5.96 -0.33 14.71
CA ALA A 747 -5.16 0.24 13.63
C ALA A 747 -5.53 -0.34 12.25
N VAL A 748 -5.78 -1.64 12.16
CA VAL A 748 -6.25 -2.30 10.92
C VAL A 748 -7.63 -1.77 10.54
N LEU A 749 -8.58 -1.72 11.49
CA LEU A 749 -9.93 -1.22 11.19
C LEU A 749 -9.92 0.23 10.74
N LEU A 750 -9.13 1.08 11.40
CA LEU A 750 -9.00 2.49 11.06
C LEU A 750 -8.49 2.68 9.62
N ALA A 751 -7.41 1.98 9.25
CA ALA A 751 -6.83 2.05 7.92
C ALA A 751 -7.77 1.49 6.84
N GLN A 752 -8.42 0.36 7.09
CA GLN A 752 -9.34 -0.24 6.13
C GLN A 752 -10.64 0.58 5.98
N SER A 753 -11.13 1.21 7.06
CA SER A 753 -12.25 2.16 6.97
C SER A 753 -11.91 3.36 6.11
N LYS A 754 -10.71 3.95 6.23
CA LYS A 754 -10.25 5.04 5.35
C LYS A 754 -10.27 4.60 3.88
N ASN A 755 -9.71 3.42 3.59
CA ASN A 755 -9.66 2.89 2.22
C ASN A 755 -11.05 2.66 1.62
N LEU A 756 -11.99 2.09 2.40
CA LEU A 756 -13.37 1.87 1.95
C LEU A 756 -14.06 3.21 1.67
N VAL A 757 -13.96 4.17 2.60
CA VAL A 757 -14.57 5.49 2.43
C VAL A 757 -14.00 6.20 1.20
N VAL A 758 -12.67 6.19 0.98
CA VAL A 758 -12.06 6.76 -0.22
C VAL A 758 -12.66 6.15 -1.49
N THR A 759 -12.81 4.83 -1.51
CA THR A 759 -13.39 4.10 -2.65
C THR A 759 -14.82 4.54 -2.93
N GLU A 760 -15.66 4.61 -1.88
CA GLU A 760 -17.06 5.00 -1.98
C GLU A 760 -17.25 6.47 -2.37
N LEU A 761 -16.39 7.36 -1.87
CA LEU A 761 -16.39 8.78 -2.24
C LEU A 761 -16.01 8.97 -3.70
N LEU A 762 -14.95 8.32 -4.17
CA LEU A 762 -14.49 8.39 -5.57
C LEU A 762 -15.52 7.80 -6.55
N ALA A 763 -16.29 6.80 -6.12
CA ALA A 763 -17.38 6.21 -6.90
C ALA A 763 -18.64 7.10 -6.96
N SER A 764 -18.63 8.29 -6.37
CA SER A 764 -19.77 9.20 -6.27
C SER A 764 -19.42 10.64 -6.71
N PRO A 765 -20.41 11.49 -7.02
CA PRO A 765 -20.18 12.90 -7.35
C PRO A 765 -20.00 13.80 -6.11
N VAL A 766 -19.97 13.24 -4.89
CA VAL A 766 -20.05 14.01 -3.64
C VAL A 766 -18.89 14.97 -3.42
N LEU A 767 -17.72 14.65 -3.98
CA LEU A 767 -16.51 15.47 -3.87
C LEU A 767 -16.60 16.79 -4.63
N ASP A 768 -17.60 16.94 -5.51
CA ASP A 768 -17.88 18.18 -6.25
C ASP A 768 -18.83 19.12 -5.48
N ASP A 769 -19.29 18.74 -4.29
CA ASP A 769 -20.11 19.60 -3.42
C ASP A 769 -19.27 20.76 -2.87
N ALA A 770 -19.84 21.97 -2.90
CA ALA A 770 -19.19 23.21 -2.46
C ALA A 770 -18.76 23.20 -0.98
N VAL A 771 -19.27 22.27 -0.14
CA VAL A 771 -18.79 22.12 1.24
C VAL A 771 -17.33 21.64 1.30
N PHE A 772 -16.81 21.02 0.25
CA PHE A 772 -15.41 20.59 0.14
C PHE A 772 -14.52 21.59 -0.59
N ASP A 773 -15.05 22.76 -0.97
CA ASP A 773 -14.26 23.84 -1.54
C ASP A 773 -13.12 24.23 -0.59
N GLY A 774 -11.91 24.34 -1.14
CA GLY A 774 -10.71 24.68 -0.36
C GLY A 774 -9.95 23.50 0.22
N VAL A 775 -10.54 22.30 0.35
CA VAL A 775 -9.84 21.10 0.87
C VAL A 775 -8.59 20.78 0.04
N LEU A 776 -8.72 20.83 -1.30
CA LEU A 776 -7.59 20.62 -2.19
C LEU A 776 -6.52 21.70 -2.02
N ALA A 777 -6.92 22.96 -1.82
CA ALA A 777 -5.96 24.01 -1.58
C ALA A 777 -5.18 23.71 -0.30
N ASP A 778 -5.86 23.52 0.83
CA ASP A 778 -5.30 23.27 2.16
C ASP A 778 -4.33 22.08 2.25
N TYR A 779 -4.41 21.12 1.31
CA TYR A 779 -3.42 20.06 1.17
C TYR A 779 -2.00 20.58 0.86
N PHE A 780 -1.90 21.68 0.11
CA PHE A 780 -0.62 22.27 -0.29
C PHE A 780 -0.15 23.33 0.73
N PRO A 781 1.18 23.48 0.93
CA PRO A 781 1.74 24.53 1.79
C PRO A 781 1.24 25.94 1.42
N ALA A 782 1.06 26.82 2.41
CA ALA A 782 0.52 28.18 2.22
C ALA A 782 1.28 28.97 1.15
N SER A 783 2.60 28.89 1.21
CA SER A 783 3.51 29.53 0.27
C SER A 783 3.36 29.06 -1.18
N ILE A 784 2.90 27.82 -1.41
CA ILE A 784 2.63 27.26 -2.74
C ILE A 784 1.24 27.66 -3.23
N ARG A 785 0.23 27.61 -2.34
CA ARG A 785 -1.14 28.02 -2.64
C ARG A 785 -1.22 29.44 -3.19
N GLU A 786 -0.44 30.35 -2.63
CA GLU A 786 -0.36 31.74 -3.09
C GLU A 786 0.35 31.89 -4.44
N ARG A 787 1.31 31.00 -4.75
CA ARG A 787 2.17 31.12 -5.94
C ARG A 787 1.57 30.48 -7.19
N VAL A 788 0.91 29.33 -7.06
CA VAL A 788 0.37 28.51 -8.17
C VAL A 788 -1.10 28.06 -7.94
N PRO A 789 -2.02 28.98 -7.58
CA PRO A 789 -3.41 28.62 -7.23
C PRO A 789 -4.18 27.95 -8.38
N GLN A 790 -3.89 28.35 -9.63
CA GLN A 790 -4.57 27.82 -10.82
C GLN A 790 -4.18 26.36 -11.08
N GLN A 791 -2.90 26.03 -10.94
CA GLN A 791 -2.39 24.67 -11.12
C GLN A 791 -2.83 23.73 -10.00
N ILE A 792 -3.01 24.25 -8.77
CA ILE A 792 -3.63 23.50 -7.69
C ILE A 792 -5.09 23.20 -8.02
N SER A 793 -5.88 24.20 -8.45
CA SER A 793 -7.28 23.99 -8.82
C SER A 793 -7.45 23.03 -10.00
N GLY A 794 -6.49 23.03 -10.94
CA GLY A 794 -6.45 22.11 -12.08
C GLY A 794 -5.66 20.82 -11.83
N HIS A 795 -5.32 20.50 -10.58
CA HIS A 795 -4.46 19.36 -10.28
C HIS A 795 -5.12 18.05 -10.74
N ARG A 796 -4.37 17.20 -11.45
CA ARG A 796 -4.94 15.99 -12.07
C ARG A 796 -5.50 14.99 -11.05
N LEU A 797 -4.88 14.93 -9.88
CA LEU A 797 -5.34 14.10 -8.75
C LEU A 797 -6.20 14.86 -7.75
N ALA A 798 -6.82 15.98 -8.15
CA ALA A 798 -7.63 16.82 -7.26
C ALA A 798 -8.67 15.99 -6.50
N ARG A 799 -9.43 15.15 -7.21
CA ARG A 799 -10.50 14.34 -6.62
C ARG A 799 -9.95 13.31 -5.65
N GLU A 800 -8.87 12.62 -6.01
CA GLU A 800 -8.23 11.62 -5.16
C GLU A 800 -7.61 12.23 -3.90
N ILE A 801 -6.97 13.41 -4.00
CA ILE A 801 -6.47 14.17 -2.85
C ILE A 801 -7.61 14.53 -1.91
N VAL A 802 -8.69 15.12 -2.43
CA VAL A 802 -9.85 15.52 -1.60
C VAL A 802 -10.46 14.30 -0.93
N ALA A 803 -10.64 13.18 -1.66
CA ALA A 803 -11.18 11.94 -1.09
C ALA A 803 -10.36 11.43 0.11
N VAL A 804 -9.03 11.36 -0.03
CA VAL A 804 -8.14 10.90 1.05
C VAL A 804 -8.16 11.83 2.25
N ILE A 805 -8.11 13.14 2.02
CA ILE A 805 -8.13 14.12 3.12
C ILE A 805 -9.47 14.11 3.86
N VAL A 806 -10.59 14.08 3.14
CA VAL A 806 -11.93 14.02 3.75
C VAL A 806 -12.13 12.71 4.50
N ALA A 807 -11.77 11.58 3.90
CA ALA A 807 -11.87 10.27 4.56
C ALA A 807 -11.00 10.19 5.82
N GLY A 808 -9.74 10.66 5.73
CA GLY A 808 -8.80 10.70 6.85
C GLY A 808 -9.32 11.59 8.00
N ASP A 809 -9.71 12.82 7.68
CA ASP A 809 -10.25 13.81 8.63
C ASP A 809 -11.49 13.30 9.38
N MET A 810 -12.43 12.71 8.63
CA MET A 810 -13.65 12.14 9.17
C MET A 810 -13.33 10.94 10.08
N ILE A 811 -12.64 9.92 9.56
CA ILE A 811 -12.36 8.68 10.30
C ILE A 811 -11.50 8.93 11.55
N ASP A 812 -10.51 9.83 11.48
CA ASP A 812 -9.66 10.14 12.64
C ASP A 812 -10.42 10.89 13.75
N ARG A 813 -11.49 11.62 13.42
CA ARG A 813 -12.36 12.27 14.41
C ARG A 813 -13.44 11.35 14.93
N VAL A 814 -14.11 10.58 14.08
CA VAL A 814 -15.28 9.77 14.51
C VAL A 814 -14.94 8.33 14.90
N GLY A 815 -13.74 7.86 14.57
CA GLY A 815 -13.30 6.50 14.79
C GLY A 815 -13.88 5.49 13.79
N PRO A 816 -13.36 4.24 13.81
CA PRO A 816 -13.83 3.19 12.92
C PRO A 816 -15.26 2.76 13.29
N GLY A 817 -16.13 2.67 12.29
CA GLY A 817 -17.46 2.05 12.40
C GLY A 817 -18.63 2.99 12.63
N LEU A 818 -18.42 4.29 12.91
CA LEU A 818 -19.55 5.24 13.02
C LEU A 818 -20.32 5.34 11.70
N ILE A 819 -19.61 5.44 10.58
CA ILE A 819 -20.22 5.56 9.24
C ILE A 819 -21.14 4.37 9.00
N HIS A 820 -20.62 3.14 9.12
CA HIS A 820 -21.40 1.94 8.92
C HIS A 820 -22.63 1.86 9.85
N ARG A 821 -22.48 2.25 11.12
CA ARG A 821 -23.60 2.33 12.06
C ARG A 821 -24.70 3.31 11.59
N LEU A 822 -24.33 4.44 10.99
CA LEU A 822 -25.29 5.39 10.42
C LEU A 822 -25.98 4.83 9.17
N GLU A 823 -25.26 4.11 8.32
CA GLU A 823 -25.84 3.41 7.16
C GLU A 823 -26.88 2.39 7.61
N GLU A 824 -26.54 1.54 8.57
CA GLU A 824 -27.44 0.52 9.10
C GLU A 824 -28.68 1.13 9.77
N ARG A 825 -28.51 2.26 10.49
CA ARG A 825 -29.61 2.89 11.24
C ARG A 825 -30.53 3.70 10.36
N LEU A 826 -29.99 4.41 9.36
CA LEU A 826 -30.72 5.44 8.63
C LEU A 826 -30.93 5.09 7.15
N GLY A 827 -30.32 4.02 6.63
CA GLY A 827 -30.45 3.61 5.23
C GLY A 827 -29.85 4.62 4.25
N VAL A 828 -28.84 5.38 4.69
CA VAL A 828 -28.08 6.35 3.87
C VAL A 828 -26.73 5.75 3.48
N GLY A 829 -26.03 6.33 2.50
CA GLY A 829 -24.68 5.91 2.12
C GLY A 829 -23.59 6.81 2.70
N THR A 830 -22.34 6.35 2.60
CA THR A 830 -21.13 7.13 2.93
C THR A 830 -21.11 8.54 2.31
N PRO A 831 -21.48 8.77 1.03
CA PRO A 831 -21.54 10.12 0.46
C PRO A 831 -22.45 11.07 1.25
N GLU A 832 -23.68 10.63 1.57
CA GLU A 832 -24.63 11.44 2.35
C GLU A 832 -24.12 11.75 3.76
N ILE A 833 -23.52 10.76 4.42
CA ILE A 833 -22.94 10.91 5.76
C ILE A 833 -21.79 11.92 5.73
N THR A 834 -20.95 11.87 4.70
CA THR A 834 -19.77 12.73 4.57
C THR A 834 -20.16 14.21 4.42
N VAL A 835 -21.18 14.51 3.62
CA VAL A 835 -21.73 15.89 3.51
C VAL A 835 -22.34 16.33 4.84
N ALA A 836 -23.12 15.47 5.49
CA ALA A 836 -23.73 15.80 6.78
C ALA A 836 -22.67 16.07 7.86
N TYR A 837 -21.61 15.26 7.88
CA TYR A 837 -20.45 15.45 8.74
C TYR A 837 -19.73 16.78 8.46
N ALA A 838 -19.52 17.14 7.20
CA ALA A 838 -18.86 18.39 6.82
C ALA A 838 -19.68 19.62 7.28
N VAL A 839 -21.00 19.60 7.10
CA VAL A 839 -21.90 20.63 7.63
C VAL A 839 -21.80 20.73 9.15
N VAL A 840 -21.82 19.59 9.86
CA VAL A 840 -21.67 19.54 11.33
C VAL A 840 -20.32 20.12 11.75
N ARG A 841 -19.23 19.74 11.07
CA ARG A 841 -17.88 20.22 11.36
C ARG A 841 -17.81 21.75 11.32
N GLN A 842 -18.41 22.36 10.31
CA GLN A 842 -18.41 23.81 10.12
C GLN A 842 -19.40 24.54 11.05
N VAL A 843 -20.63 24.05 11.19
CA VAL A 843 -21.67 24.68 12.04
C VAL A 843 -21.26 24.71 13.51
N PHE A 844 -20.68 23.61 14.01
CA PHE A 844 -20.29 23.49 15.41
C PHE A 844 -18.84 23.91 15.71
N ASP A 845 -18.08 24.30 14.69
CA ASP A 845 -16.65 24.63 14.79
C ASP A 845 -15.89 23.52 15.55
N ILE A 846 -16.03 22.29 15.04
CA ILE A 846 -15.48 21.08 15.66
C ILE A 846 -13.96 21.18 15.77
N ASP A 847 -13.29 21.82 14.81
CA ASP A 847 -11.83 21.98 14.84
C ASP A 847 -11.36 22.83 16.02
N ARG A 848 -12.04 23.94 16.31
CA ARG A 848 -11.75 24.74 17.50
C ARG A 848 -12.01 23.94 18.77
N LEU A 849 -13.17 23.28 18.90
CA LEU A 849 -13.51 22.48 20.07
C LEU A 849 -12.51 21.35 20.31
N TRP A 850 -12.10 20.66 19.25
CA TRP A 850 -11.11 19.59 19.30
C TRP A 850 -9.76 20.12 19.80
N ASN A 851 -9.28 21.23 19.25
CA ASN A 851 -8.02 21.85 19.64
C ASN A 851 -8.04 22.43 21.06
N GLU A 852 -9.17 22.97 21.51
CA GLU A 852 -9.36 23.42 22.90
C GLU A 852 -9.18 22.28 23.89
N VAL A 853 -9.69 21.07 23.59
CA VAL A 853 -9.49 19.89 24.43
C VAL A 853 -8.05 19.39 24.40
N LEU A 854 -7.41 19.37 23.21
CA LEU A 854 -6.01 18.95 23.06
C LEU A 854 -5.06 19.80 23.92
N THR A 855 -5.30 21.11 23.94
CA THR A 855 -4.45 22.10 24.60
C THR A 855 -4.93 22.48 26.00
N LEU A 856 -5.97 21.82 26.51
CA LEU A 856 -6.63 22.14 27.78
C LEU A 856 -5.63 22.14 28.96
N PRO A 857 -5.35 23.30 29.57
CA PRO A 857 -4.35 23.42 30.63
C PRO A 857 -4.72 22.60 31.86
N GLY A 858 -3.76 21.87 32.44
CA GLY A 858 -3.94 21.12 33.68
C GLY A 858 -4.83 19.86 33.58
N ALA A 859 -5.49 19.62 32.44
CA ALA A 859 -6.28 18.41 32.24
C ALA A 859 -5.38 17.17 32.10
N SER A 860 -5.74 16.09 32.81
CA SER A 860 -5.09 14.79 32.63
C SER A 860 -5.34 14.24 31.22
N HIS A 861 -4.46 13.35 30.75
CA HIS A 861 -4.66 12.71 29.44
C HIS A 861 -6.00 11.97 29.37
N ARG A 862 -6.37 11.26 30.44
CA ARG A 862 -7.66 10.56 30.51
C ARG A 862 -8.84 11.53 30.40
N THR A 863 -8.76 12.68 31.06
CA THR A 863 -9.77 13.76 30.95
C THR A 863 -9.91 14.20 29.50
N ARG A 864 -8.81 14.47 28.80
CA ARG A 864 -8.84 14.88 27.39
C ARG A 864 -9.48 13.84 26.49
N LEU A 865 -9.13 12.56 26.65
CA LEU A 865 -9.76 11.47 25.88
C LEU A 865 -11.27 11.40 26.12
N ASN A 866 -11.72 11.50 27.38
CA ASN A 866 -13.15 11.48 27.70
C ASN A 866 -13.90 12.68 27.07
N LEU A 867 -13.28 13.87 27.04
CA LEU A 867 -13.89 15.06 26.42
C LEU A 867 -13.93 14.94 24.90
N HIS A 868 -12.88 14.40 24.27
CA HIS A 868 -12.90 14.09 22.83
C HIS A 868 -13.96 13.06 22.48
N PHE A 869 -14.17 12.03 23.31
CA PHE A 869 -15.29 11.10 23.13
C PHE A 869 -16.65 11.79 23.26
N GLY A 870 -16.78 12.79 24.14
CA GLY A 870 -17.95 13.66 24.20
C GLY A 870 -18.16 14.48 22.92
N ILE A 871 -17.09 14.92 22.26
CA ILE A 871 -17.16 15.58 20.94
C ILE A 871 -17.58 14.56 19.86
N GLN A 872 -17.11 13.30 19.93
CA GLN A 872 -17.57 12.23 19.02
C GLN A 872 -19.06 11.99 19.15
N ASP A 873 -19.60 11.93 20.37
CA ASP A 873 -21.05 11.81 20.61
C ASP A 873 -21.82 13.03 20.07
N LEU A 874 -21.29 14.25 20.24
CA LEU A 874 -21.86 15.45 19.63
C LEU A 874 -21.92 15.33 18.10
N ILE A 875 -20.84 14.87 17.45
CA ILE A 875 -20.79 14.67 15.99
C ILE A 875 -21.80 13.59 15.57
N GLU A 876 -21.82 12.42 16.24
CA GLU A 876 -22.74 11.32 15.93
C GLU A 876 -24.21 11.78 16.02
N ARG A 877 -24.58 12.50 17.09
CA ARG A 877 -25.95 12.98 17.31
C ARG A 877 -26.38 14.04 16.30
N THR A 878 -25.54 15.03 16.06
CA THR A 878 -25.87 16.14 15.15
C THR A 878 -25.89 15.68 13.70
N THR A 879 -24.97 14.78 13.31
CA THR A 879 -24.98 14.15 11.98
C THR A 879 -26.23 13.29 11.80
N SER A 880 -26.59 12.47 12.79
CA SER A 880 -27.84 11.69 12.79
C SER A 880 -29.06 12.59 12.63
N TRP A 881 -29.16 13.63 13.45
CA TRP A 881 -30.27 14.57 13.41
C TRP A 881 -30.42 15.19 12.03
N LEU A 882 -29.31 15.66 11.44
CA LEU A 882 -29.31 16.28 10.13
C LEU A 882 -29.77 15.31 9.04
N LEU A 883 -29.28 14.06 9.07
CA LEU A 883 -29.67 13.01 8.12
C LEU A 883 -31.15 12.64 8.23
N ARG A 884 -31.74 12.67 9.43
CA ARG A 884 -33.16 12.38 9.67
C ARG A 884 -34.10 13.53 9.27
N HIS A 885 -33.65 14.77 9.41
CA HIS A 885 -34.50 15.97 9.25
C HIS A 885 -34.28 16.73 7.95
N ARG A 886 -33.21 16.45 7.21
CA ARG A 886 -32.99 17.07 5.89
C ARG A 886 -33.82 16.37 4.83
N SER A 887 -34.25 17.14 3.82
CA SER A 887 -34.75 16.55 2.59
C SER A 887 -33.57 16.12 1.70
N ALA A 888 -33.72 15.01 0.99
CA ALA A 888 -32.74 14.60 -0.01
C ALA A 888 -32.53 15.72 -1.04
N GLY A 889 -31.28 16.06 -1.33
CA GLY A 889 -30.92 17.16 -2.24
C GLY A 889 -30.92 18.57 -1.63
N THR A 890 -31.05 18.71 -0.30
CA THR A 890 -30.80 20.00 0.36
C THR A 890 -29.32 20.36 0.24
N ASP A 891 -29.04 21.57 -0.24
CA ASP A 891 -27.70 22.11 -0.42
C ASP A 891 -26.97 22.30 0.93
N ALA A 892 -25.70 21.88 0.99
CA ALA A 892 -24.92 21.92 2.22
C ALA A 892 -24.66 23.36 2.68
N GLN A 893 -24.42 24.29 1.77
CA GLN A 893 -24.18 25.70 2.10
C GLN A 893 -25.43 26.36 2.69
N GLN A 894 -26.62 26.06 2.17
CA GLN A 894 -27.88 26.53 2.76
C GLN A 894 -28.07 26.04 4.21
N LEU A 895 -27.66 24.80 4.51
CA LEU A 895 -27.70 24.28 5.89
C LEU A 895 -26.72 25.02 6.79
N ILE A 896 -25.50 25.28 6.31
CA ILE A 896 -24.49 26.05 7.05
C ILE A 896 -24.98 27.47 7.31
N GLU A 897 -25.48 28.18 6.30
CA GLU A 897 -26.03 29.54 6.41
C GLU A 897 -27.17 29.62 7.43
N ARG A 898 -28.05 28.60 7.44
CA ARG A 898 -29.17 28.51 8.37
C ARG A 898 -28.70 28.33 9.83
N PHE A 899 -27.77 27.42 10.08
CA PHE A 899 -27.49 26.96 11.44
C PHE A 899 -26.22 27.52 12.08
N ALA A 900 -25.22 27.96 11.29
CA ALA A 900 -23.91 28.33 11.84
C ALA A 900 -24.01 29.48 12.86
N LYS A 901 -24.65 30.59 12.50
CA LYS A 901 -24.72 31.76 13.37
C LYS A 901 -25.49 31.46 14.68
N PRO A 902 -26.71 30.89 14.67
CA PRO A 902 -27.42 30.59 15.91
C PRO A 902 -26.69 29.57 16.79
N VAL A 903 -26.09 28.53 16.20
CA VAL A 903 -25.31 27.54 16.97
C VAL A 903 -24.06 28.17 17.59
N GLN A 904 -23.41 29.11 16.92
CA GLN A 904 -22.30 29.88 17.49
C GLN A 904 -22.76 30.80 18.64
N GLU A 905 -23.94 31.42 18.54
CA GLU A 905 -24.54 32.18 19.63
C GLU A 905 -24.83 31.29 20.84
N LEU A 906 -25.36 30.08 20.62
CA LEU A 906 -25.55 29.07 21.66
C LEU A 906 -24.21 28.68 22.30
N ALA A 907 -23.19 28.34 21.50
CA ALA A 907 -21.87 27.96 21.99
C ALA A 907 -21.23 29.07 22.84
N ALA A 908 -21.42 30.34 22.47
CA ALA A 908 -20.92 31.49 23.22
C ALA A 908 -21.67 31.72 24.55
N ALA A 909 -22.95 31.33 24.64
CA ALA A 909 -23.76 31.42 25.86
C ALA A 909 -23.49 30.27 26.84
N LEU A 910 -22.92 29.15 26.37
CA LEU A 910 -22.58 28.01 27.21
C LEU A 910 -21.23 28.20 27.95
N PRO A 911 -21.04 27.52 29.10
CA PRO A 911 -19.74 27.53 29.79
C PRO A 911 -18.61 27.01 28.89
N ARG A 912 -17.44 27.65 28.93
CA ARG A 912 -16.25 27.11 28.26
C ARG A 912 -15.78 25.83 28.94
N LEU A 913 -15.10 24.96 28.17
CA LEU A 913 -14.52 23.73 28.70
C LEU A 913 -13.41 24.07 29.69
N THR A 914 -13.45 23.44 30.87
CA THR A 914 -12.59 23.77 32.02
C THR A 914 -11.65 22.62 32.41
N GLY A 915 -11.88 21.43 31.89
CA GLY A 915 -11.25 20.18 32.33
C GLY A 915 -12.03 19.49 33.44
N ALA A 916 -13.20 20.00 33.83
CA ALA A 916 -14.12 19.38 34.78
C ALA A 916 -15.11 18.47 34.03
N PRO A 917 -14.89 17.13 33.99
CA PRO A 917 -15.55 16.26 33.02
C PRO A 917 -17.08 16.31 33.07
N ALA A 918 -17.68 16.37 34.28
CA ALA A 918 -19.13 16.40 34.42
C ALA A 918 -19.77 17.66 33.81
N GLN A 919 -19.19 18.83 34.08
CA GLN A 919 -19.67 20.12 33.56
C GLN A 919 -19.43 20.23 32.06
N ASP A 920 -18.23 19.85 31.61
CA ASP A 920 -17.82 19.95 30.21
C ASP A 920 -18.63 19.00 29.33
N LEU A 921 -18.88 17.75 29.77
CA LEU A 921 -19.77 16.83 29.07
C LEU A 921 -21.23 17.32 29.06
N GLY A 922 -21.69 17.97 30.14
CA GLY A 922 -23.00 18.63 30.16
C GLY A 922 -23.13 19.75 29.14
N THR A 923 -22.06 20.54 28.99
CA THR A 923 -21.97 21.58 27.96
C THR A 923 -22.07 20.99 26.56
N LEU A 924 -21.30 19.94 26.27
CA LEU A 924 -21.32 19.26 24.97
C LEU A 924 -22.70 18.62 24.68
N ARG A 925 -23.36 18.04 25.69
CA ARG A 925 -24.73 17.48 25.53
C ARG A 925 -25.75 18.53 25.10
N ILE A 926 -25.69 19.73 25.67
CA ILE A 926 -26.58 20.84 25.30
C ILE A 926 -26.22 21.35 23.90
N LEU A 927 -24.92 21.50 23.61
CA LEU A 927 -24.48 21.93 22.29
C LEU A 927 -24.93 20.95 21.20
N ALA A 928 -24.92 19.64 21.46
CA ALA A 928 -25.44 18.63 20.54
C ALA A 928 -26.94 18.79 20.19
N GLN A 929 -27.69 19.61 20.94
CA GLN A 929 -29.08 19.96 20.63
C GLN A 929 -29.21 21.16 19.68
N GLY A 930 -28.11 21.79 19.27
CA GLY A 930 -28.10 23.09 18.58
C GLY A 930 -29.04 23.18 17.37
N PHE A 931 -29.07 22.15 16.52
CA PHE A 931 -29.98 22.13 15.36
C PHE A 931 -31.47 22.08 15.74
N ALA A 932 -31.83 21.27 16.75
CA ALA A 932 -33.20 21.14 17.21
C ALA A 932 -33.67 22.38 17.99
N LEU A 933 -32.77 22.96 18.81
CA LEU A 933 -32.99 24.23 19.48
C LEU A 933 -33.23 25.35 18.47
N GLU A 934 -32.40 25.44 17.42
CA GLU A 934 -32.58 26.46 16.38
C GLU A 934 -33.87 26.25 15.58
N THR A 935 -34.23 25.00 15.29
CA THR A 935 -35.50 24.72 14.58
C THR A 935 -36.70 25.19 15.41
N THR A 936 -36.68 24.96 16.73
CA THR A 936 -37.70 25.46 17.66
C THR A 936 -37.70 26.98 17.73
N ALA A 937 -36.51 27.59 17.90
CA ALA A 937 -36.31 29.03 17.98
C ALA A 937 -36.86 29.75 16.74
N GLN A 938 -36.50 29.26 15.55
CA GLN A 938 -36.99 29.76 14.29
C GLN A 938 -38.51 29.62 14.14
N SER A 939 -39.09 28.51 14.61
CA SER A 939 -40.54 28.29 14.51
C SER A 939 -41.38 29.25 15.38
N LEU A 940 -40.79 29.74 16.48
CA LEU A 940 -41.43 30.61 17.46
C LEU A 940 -40.97 32.08 17.35
N ASP A 941 -40.04 32.40 16.45
CA ASP A 941 -39.39 33.72 16.35
C ASP A 941 -38.76 34.18 17.68
N LEU A 942 -38.09 33.25 18.37
CA LEU A 942 -37.41 33.48 19.65
C LEU A 942 -35.89 33.32 19.52
N PRO A 943 -35.07 33.96 20.38
CA PRO A 943 -33.63 33.71 20.41
C PRO A 943 -33.31 32.28 20.83
N ILE A 944 -32.34 31.64 20.14
CA ILE A 944 -31.88 30.29 20.47
C ILE A 944 -31.42 30.15 21.93
N THR A 945 -30.84 31.20 22.51
CA THR A 945 -30.39 31.22 23.91
C THR A 945 -31.56 31.09 24.88
N GLN A 946 -32.70 31.73 24.59
CA GLN A 946 -33.91 31.64 25.42
C GLN A 946 -34.54 30.24 25.33
N VAL A 947 -34.55 29.64 24.14
CA VAL A 947 -35.03 28.26 23.94
C VAL A 947 -34.11 27.28 24.67
N ALA A 948 -32.80 27.46 24.61
CA ALA A 948 -31.82 26.63 25.29
C ALA A 948 -31.92 26.73 26.83
N GLU A 949 -32.11 27.94 27.37
CA GLU A 949 -32.35 28.15 28.81
C GLU A 949 -33.62 27.44 29.27
N THR A 950 -34.71 27.56 28.51
CA THR A 950 -35.98 26.87 28.79
C THR A 950 -35.84 25.36 28.69
N TYR A 951 -35.14 24.85 27.68
CA TYR A 951 -34.85 23.42 27.53
C TYR A 951 -34.13 22.87 28.77
N ARG A 952 -33.10 23.58 29.24
CA ARG A 952 -32.33 23.20 30.43
C ARG A 952 -33.17 23.28 31.70
N GLU A 953 -33.93 24.35 31.87
CA GLU A 953 -34.75 24.54 33.06
C GLU A 953 -35.87 23.50 33.14
N PHE A 954 -36.56 23.23 32.04
CA PHE A 954 -37.55 22.15 31.94
C PHE A 954 -36.91 20.81 32.28
N GLY A 955 -35.76 20.48 31.67
CA GLY A 955 -35.02 19.25 31.95
C GLY A 955 -34.68 19.08 33.42
N ARG A 956 -34.25 20.15 34.09
CA ARG A 956 -33.88 20.17 35.50
C ARG A 956 -35.09 19.99 36.43
N VAL A 957 -36.19 20.70 36.15
CA VAL A 957 -37.40 20.67 37.00
C VAL A 957 -38.10 19.32 36.88
N VAL A 958 -38.21 18.80 35.66
CA VAL A 958 -38.92 17.56 35.36
C VAL A 958 -38.04 16.32 35.60
N GLY A 959 -36.72 16.47 35.42
CA GLY A 959 -35.73 15.45 35.70
C GLY A 959 -35.23 14.65 34.49
N LEU A 960 -35.44 15.17 33.27
CA LEU A 960 -34.96 14.60 32.01
C LEU A 960 -33.45 14.75 31.83
N ASP A 961 -32.83 15.74 32.49
CA ASP A 961 -31.38 15.94 32.52
C ASP A 961 -30.64 14.70 33.06
N TRP A 962 -31.10 14.17 34.18
CA TRP A 962 -30.60 12.94 34.81
C TRP A 962 -30.77 11.72 33.90
N LEU A 963 -31.91 11.60 33.22
CA LEU A 963 -32.17 10.48 32.33
C LEU A 963 -31.22 10.54 31.13
N SER A 964 -31.06 11.71 30.54
CA SER A 964 -30.11 11.95 29.45
C SER A 964 -28.68 11.65 29.88
N GLU A 965 -28.28 12.04 31.10
CA GLU A 965 -26.97 11.73 31.66
C GLU A 965 -26.72 10.23 31.84
N ARG A 966 -27.67 9.51 32.44
CA ARG A 966 -27.55 8.07 32.69
C ARG A 966 -27.56 7.26 31.41
N PHE A 967 -28.34 7.68 30.43
CA PHE A 967 -28.46 6.95 29.17
C PHE A 967 -27.36 7.27 28.16
N SER A 968 -26.84 8.50 28.16
CA SER A 968 -25.71 8.89 27.30
C SER A 968 -24.40 8.21 27.73
N VAL A 969 -24.33 7.68 28.96
CA VAL A 969 -23.19 6.90 29.47
C VAL A 969 -23.48 5.41 29.31
N GLY A 970 -23.37 4.89 28.07
CA GLY A 970 -22.99 3.51 27.73
C GLY A 970 -23.59 2.29 28.45
N GLU A 971 -24.61 2.42 29.31
CA GLU A 971 -25.17 1.31 30.11
C GLU A 971 -26.19 0.47 29.32
N THR A 972 -26.62 0.91 28.14
CA THR A 972 -27.50 0.13 27.28
C THR A 972 -26.71 -0.68 26.28
N GLY A 973 -26.49 -1.95 26.67
CA GLY A 973 -26.24 -3.06 25.78
C GLY A 973 -25.06 -2.92 24.81
N THR A 974 -23.98 -3.64 25.07
CA THR A 974 -22.90 -3.85 24.11
C THR A 974 -23.34 -4.71 22.92
N ALA A 975 -24.51 -5.34 22.98
CA ALA A 975 -25.10 -6.12 21.90
C ALA A 975 -25.73 -5.22 20.83
N TYR A 976 -25.53 -5.56 19.56
CA TYR A 976 -25.94 -4.78 18.40
C TYR A 976 -27.40 -4.27 18.46
N TRP A 977 -28.37 -5.17 18.63
CA TRP A 977 -29.80 -4.80 18.63
C TRP A 977 -30.18 -3.90 19.80
N GLU A 978 -29.55 -4.07 20.95
CA GLU A 978 -29.78 -3.21 22.12
C GLU A 978 -29.22 -1.80 21.88
N ALA A 979 -28.02 -1.71 21.27
CA ALA A 979 -27.41 -0.43 20.91
C ALA A 979 -28.20 0.31 19.81
N MET A 980 -28.78 -0.40 18.84
CA MET A 980 -29.64 0.16 17.80
C MET A 980 -30.97 0.66 18.37
N ALA A 981 -31.63 -0.16 19.21
CA ALA A 981 -32.85 0.24 19.88
C ALA A 981 -32.61 1.47 20.77
N GLY A 982 -31.53 1.49 21.55
CA GLY A 982 -31.19 2.62 22.40
C GLY A 982 -30.94 3.91 21.62
N ALA A 983 -30.29 3.82 20.46
CA ALA A 983 -30.09 4.96 19.57
C ALA A 983 -31.40 5.57 19.06
N VAL A 984 -32.34 4.72 18.60
CA VAL A 984 -33.67 5.18 18.15
C VAL A 984 -34.45 5.81 19.29
N LEU A 985 -34.39 5.22 20.49
CA LEU A 985 -35.07 5.75 21.67
C LEU A 985 -34.54 7.11 22.10
N VAL A 986 -33.23 7.36 21.97
CA VAL A 986 -32.66 8.69 22.21
C VAL A 986 -33.17 9.69 21.18
N ASP A 987 -33.18 9.31 19.91
CA ASP A 987 -33.68 10.17 18.85
C ASP A 987 -35.14 10.59 19.12
N ASN A 988 -36.01 9.64 19.45
CA ASN A 988 -37.41 9.90 19.80
C ASN A 988 -37.58 10.74 21.07
N LEU A 989 -36.85 10.39 22.14
CA LEU A 989 -36.93 11.11 23.42
C LEU A 989 -36.56 12.58 23.22
N GLN A 990 -35.53 12.85 22.41
CA GLN A 990 -35.12 14.22 22.11
C GLN A 990 -36.16 14.94 21.25
N GLU A 991 -36.70 14.31 20.21
CA GLU A 991 -37.78 14.90 19.41
C GLU A 991 -38.98 15.28 20.28
N HIS A 992 -39.41 14.37 21.15
CA HIS A 992 -40.56 14.64 22.01
C HIS A 992 -40.26 15.74 23.03
N TRP A 993 -39.05 15.77 23.59
CA TRP A 993 -38.63 16.84 24.50
C TRP A 993 -38.62 18.21 23.79
N HIS A 994 -38.03 18.33 22.60
CA HIS A 994 -38.06 19.59 21.83
C HIS A 994 -39.48 20.02 21.48
N GLY A 995 -40.36 19.08 21.12
CA GLY A 995 -41.77 19.37 20.92
C GLY A 995 -42.43 19.99 22.16
N LEU A 996 -42.12 19.49 23.36
CA LEU A 996 -42.66 20.03 24.61
C LEU A 996 -42.12 21.42 24.89
N ILE A 997 -40.85 21.69 24.60
CA ILE A 997 -40.28 23.04 24.70
C ILE A 997 -41.02 24.00 23.76
N GLY A 998 -41.37 23.55 22.55
CA GLY A 998 -42.22 24.32 21.65
C GLY A 998 -43.59 24.67 22.24
N LEU A 999 -44.20 23.75 23.02
CA LEU A 999 -45.46 24.01 23.73
C LEU A 999 -45.28 24.97 24.91
N VAL A 1000 -44.23 24.77 25.72
CA VAL A 1000 -43.88 25.63 26.87
C VAL A 1000 -43.66 27.08 26.43
N LEU A 1001 -43.09 27.29 25.24
CA LEU A 1001 -42.77 28.60 24.71
C LEU A 1001 -43.80 29.18 23.74
N ARG A 1002 -44.92 28.48 23.48
CA ARG A 1002 -45.90 28.86 22.45
C ARG A 1002 -46.40 30.30 22.60
N ASP A 1003 -46.69 30.71 23.84
CA ASP A 1003 -47.20 32.05 24.18
C ASP A 1003 -46.14 32.94 24.85
N ALA A 1004 -44.88 32.49 24.88
CA ALA A 1004 -43.78 33.23 25.49
C ALA A 1004 -43.34 34.41 24.61
N SER A 1005 -42.95 35.52 25.25
CA SER A 1005 -42.32 36.65 24.57
C SER A 1005 -40.79 36.61 24.77
N PRO A 1006 -39.99 37.39 24.01
CA PRO A 1006 -38.56 37.53 24.27
C PRO A 1006 -38.20 38.05 25.67
N ALA A 1007 -39.16 38.62 26.41
CA ALA A 1007 -38.97 39.08 27.79
C ALA A 1007 -39.35 38.03 28.85
N THR A 1008 -40.00 36.93 28.47
CA THR A 1008 -40.41 35.85 29.38
C THR A 1008 -39.19 35.05 29.83
N SER A 1009 -38.98 34.93 31.14
CA SER A 1009 -37.86 34.13 31.66
C SER A 1009 -38.14 32.64 31.49
N ALA A 1010 -37.09 31.83 31.33
CA ALA A 1010 -37.21 30.37 31.24
C ALA A 1010 -37.92 29.76 32.45
N ALA A 1011 -37.64 30.27 33.65
CA ALA A 1011 -38.27 29.78 34.88
C ALA A 1011 -39.78 30.08 34.92
N ASP A 1012 -40.19 31.28 34.48
CA ASP A 1012 -41.60 31.66 34.43
C ASP A 1012 -42.35 30.82 33.38
N ALA A 1013 -41.79 30.68 32.16
CA ALA A 1013 -42.41 29.87 31.10
C ALA A 1013 -42.62 28.41 31.53
N VAL A 1014 -41.61 27.80 32.17
CA VAL A 1014 -41.73 26.43 32.69
C VAL A 1014 -42.75 26.36 33.83
N ALA A 1015 -42.74 27.31 34.78
CA ALA A 1015 -43.68 27.32 35.90
C ALA A 1015 -45.14 27.51 35.46
N ASP A 1016 -45.39 28.39 34.50
CA ASP A 1016 -46.70 28.63 33.92
C ASP A 1016 -47.22 27.37 33.22
N TRP A 1017 -46.39 26.74 32.37
CA TRP A 1017 -46.77 25.50 31.69
C TRP A 1017 -47.07 24.36 32.67
N LEU A 1018 -46.26 24.18 33.72
CA LEU A 1018 -46.49 23.17 34.76
C LEU A 1018 -47.80 23.42 35.52
N THR A 1019 -48.17 24.68 35.73
CA THR A 1019 -49.42 25.06 36.41
C THR A 1019 -50.64 24.80 35.52
N GLU A 1020 -50.53 25.07 34.23
CA GLU A 1020 -51.60 24.83 33.26
C GLU A 1020 -51.80 23.33 32.97
N HIS A 1021 -50.72 22.55 32.96
CA HIS A 1021 -50.71 21.14 32.55
C HIS A 1021 -50.35 20.18 33.69
N THR A 1022 -50.75 20.52 34.93
CA THR A 1022 -50.46 19.76 36.17
C THR A 1022 -50.59 18.24 36.04
N THR A 1023 -51.65 17.72 35.41
CA THR A 1023 -51.84 16.26 35.28
C THR A 1023 -50.75 15.58 34.44
N ALA A 1024 -50.29 16.21 33.35
CA ALA A 1024 -49.22 15.66 32.51
C ALA A 1024 -47.87 15.78 33.22
N ALA A 1025 -47.61 16.94 33.83
CA ALA A 1025 -46.40 17.23 34.58
C ALA A 1025 -46.20 16.30 35.78
N ASP A 1026 -47.22 16.13 36.63
CA ASP A 1026 -47.16 15.29 37.84
C ASP A 1026 -46.91 13.82 37.48
N ARG A 1027 -47.56 13.33 36.42
CA ARG A 1027 -47.38 11.96 35.94
C ARG A 1027 -45.95 11.72 35.45
N LEU A 1028 -45.40 12.65 34.69
CA LEU A 1028 -44.05 12.52 34.14
C LEU A 1028 -42.98 12.62 35.24
N ALA A 1029 -43.15 13.56 36.18
CA ALA A 1029 -42.30 13.69 37.35
C ALA A 1029 -42.36 12.45 38.27
N GLN A 1030 -43.56 11.86 38.46
CA GLN A 1030 -43.73 10.62 39.21
C GLN A 1030 -42.96 9.47 38.56
N MET A 1031 -43.10 9.26 37.25
CA MET A 1031 -42.45 8.15 36.56
C MET A 1031 -40.94 8.28 36.52
N LEU A 1032 -40.41 9.50 36.33
CA LEU A 1032 -38.98 9.75 36.44
C LEU A 1032 -38.48 9.58 37.88
N GLY A 1033 -39.28 9.94 38.89
CA GLY A 1033 -38.98 9.68 40.30
C GLY A 1033 -38.92 8.19 40.62
N GLU A 1034 -39.86 7.40 40.12
CA GLU A 1034 -39.88 5.94 40.23
C GLU A 1034 -38.67 5.31 39.54
N LEU A 1035 -38.35 5.76 38.32
CA LEU A 1035 -37.17 5.30 37.59
C LEU A 1035 -35.87 5.66 38.32
N ARG A 1036 -35.76 6.86 38.89
CA ARG A 1036 -34.61 7.27 39.72
C ARG A 1036 -34.43 6.40 40.96
N SER A 1037 -35.50 5.83 41.49
CA SER A 1037 -35.42 4.91 42.63
C SER A 1037 -34.91 3.51 42.25
N HIS A 1038 -34.89 3.19 40.95
CA HIS A 1038 -34.30 1.98 40.40
C HIS A 1038 -32.92 2.32 39.81
N ASP A 1039 -31.84 1.77 40.36
CA ASP A 1039 -30.45 2.08 39.94
C ASP A 1039 -30.11 1.68 38.49
N ARG A 1040 -31.06 1.16 37.71
CA ARG A 1040 -30.84 0.65 36.35
C ARG A 1040 -31.80 1.27 35.35
N VAL A 1041 -31.25 1.99 34.36
CA VAL A 1041 -31.98 2.50 33.19
C VAL A 1041 -31.69 1.57 32.01
N ASP A 1042 -32.73 0.97 31.44
CA ASP A 1042 -32.63 0.13 30.24
C ASP A 1042 -33.54 0.64 29.11
N ASN A 1043 -33.40 0.05 27.91
CA ASN A 1043 -34.21 0.41 26.75
C ASN A 1043 -35.72 0.32 27.04
N SER A 1044 -36.15 -0.67 27.82
CA SER A 1044 -37.56 -0.85 28.20
C SER A 1044 -38.08 0.33 29.04
N SER A 1045 -37.28 0.78 30.01
CA SER A 1045 -37.61 1.91 30.87
C SER A 1045 -37.76 3.20 30.06
N ILE A 1046 -36.93 3.38 29.03
CA ILE A 1046 -37.01 4.58 28.17
C ILE A 1046 -38.13 4.52 27.17
N CYS A 1047 -38.46 3.35 26.61
CA CYS A 1047 -39.70 3.21 25.82
C CYS A 1047 -40.92 3.73 26.60
N VAL A 1048 -40.97 3.45 27.90
CA VAL A 1048 -42.06 3.89 28.77
C VAL A 1048 -42.03 5.41 28.98
N ILE A 1049 -40.87 6.00 29.29
CA ILE A 1049 -40.75 7.46 29.46
C ILE A 1049 -41.05 8.19 28.13
N ASP A 1050 -40.54 7.69 27.01
CA ASP A 1050 -40.79 8.23 25.67
C ASP A 1050 -42.28 8.24 25.31
N ALA A 1051 -42.98 7.14 25.58
CA ALA A 1051 -44.44 7.06 25.38
C ALA A 1051 -45.21 8.09 26.23
N GLU A 1052 -44.74 8.38 27.43
CA GLU A 1052 -45.36 9.37 28.32
C GLU A 1052 -45.07 10.81 27.87
N LEU A 1053 -43.88 11.10 27.35
CA LEU A 1053 -43.58 12.37 26.69
C LEU A 1053 -44.47 12.57 25.44
N SER A 1054 -44.64 11.53 24.64
CA SER A 1054 -45.53 11.54 23.46
C SER A 1054 -47.00 11.77 23.84
N LEU A 1055 -47.46 11.16 24.94
CA LEU A 1055 -48.80 11.41 25.50
C LEU A 1055 -48.96 12.85 26.01
N ALA A 1056 -47.94 13.41 26.66
CA ALA A 1056 -47.96 14.80 27.10
C ALA A 1056 -48.07 15.76 25.90
N LEU A 1057 -47.27 15.55 24.86
CA LEU A 1057 -47.33 16.32 23.61
C LEU A 1057 -48.69 16.32 22.92
N THR A 1058 -49.43 15.21 23.01
CA THR A 1058 -50.73 15.08 22.35
C THR A 1058 -51.85 15.72 23.17
N ARG A 1059 -51.65 15.89 24.49
CA ARG A 1059 -52.68 16.38 25.43
C ARG A 1059 -52.57 17.85 25.76
N CYS A 1060 -51.36 18.41 25.67
CA CYS A 1060 -51.03 19.82 25.78
C CYS A 1060 -51.09 20.48 24.39
#